data_AF-A0A4V2XE29-F1
#
_entry.id   AF-A0A4V2XE29-F1
#
_cell.length_a   1.000
_cell.length_b   1.000
_cell.length_c   1.000
_cell.angle_alpha   90.00
_cell.angle_beta   90.00
_cell.angle_gamma   90.00
#
_symmetry.space_group_name_H-M   'P 1'
#
loop_
_entity.id
_entity.type
_entity.pdbx_description
1 polymer ?
#
loop_
_entity_poly.entity_id
_entity_poly.type
_entity_poly.pdbx_seq_one_letter_code
_entity_poly.pdbx_strand_id
1 'polypeptide(L)'
;MTSDPIINPAESPPDEKAARIVDLAQRRADRAAAAQGLSAADAADAETVTPEPVALGGPVDPPERRPDLAELLDRRSGPVLPLWLTDRYQRRDMLRRAVNAAGYHVGTHLVLSPVYAGKVAWYAPKGAARLASRVLGWTSAEAGNWHLRQDAANRNDPKTWLELDRHRQRQTSWRWWVTSAGALATSTGGVVLASDITPWWVKGPVLAAGLVGLARYGRPLDKPILARTVVRPTYRKLTAELTRKGIMATGLVKRPEDIVFPAGVGEIRRDGPGYLAIVDLPDGVIAVDVVDERAKLAGGLRLPMDQVWPEVMPREHPSRLALWVADRPVSAMKQPPWPLLRGGQTDFFKPFVYGFDPRMRPVEYRMDERNSLFAGFPGSGKSLSGRVVLAGMALDPLVQFAGFDLAGRGDFDAFEPLCPDGLFGSGADEGTKQAAYRMLMWLLKECDVRGPRIKHYATQGMNSENKLNRAIASKDARLRPIVAWIDEVQELITDPEIGKSAAAAMTSIIKRGRALGIHLILMTQRIDKESLPKGVTSNIANRTCLAVPSHVETDLALGTGAYRQGARPTQFEVGVDSGWGVRVGYGPMTSVRAAYLDRAAVEKICARGVALRGGVTGPADLPAARDILDDLRVVWVADERGQHWEVLTARLADRFPDAYGSLTPDALSALVRGKKVECSRQVKVKGSNRSGLYLENLTKALAERDGAAG
;
A
#
# COMPACT_ATOMS: atom_id res chain seq x y z
N MET A 1 20.15 -66.61 -39.02
CA MET A 1 20.22 -67.05 -40.43
C MET A 1 18.80 -67.10 -40.95
N THR A 2 18.61 -66.37 -42.04
CA THR A 2 17.44 -66.14 -42.92
C THR A 2 16.67 -67.39 -43.33
N SER A 3 15.33 -67.28 -43.47
CA SER A 3 14.62 -67.19 -44.78
C SER A 3 13.11 -67.46 -44.66
N ASP A 4 12.26 -66.48 -44.99
CA ASP A 4 10.90 -66.66 -45.56
C ASP A 4 11.02 -66.99 -47.08
N PRO A 5 9.96 -67.16 -47.93
CA PRO A 5 8.48 -67.21 -47.77
C PRO A 5 7.78 -68.33 -48.61
N ILE A 6 6.43 -68.48 -48.56
CA ILE A 6 5.59 -68.94 -49.71
C ILE A 6 4.21 -68.22 -49.70
N ILE A 7 3.76 -67.80 -50.89
CA ILE A 7 2.56 -66.99 -51.21
C ILE A 7 1.37 -67.85 -51.70
N ASN A 8 0.15 -67.35 -51.44
CA ASN A 8 -1.24 -67.77 -51.76
C ASN A 8 -1.58 -68.29 -53.18
N PRO A 9 -2.81 -68.85 -53.33
CA PRO A 9 -3.70 -68.34 -54.38
C PRO A 9 -5.13 -68.00 -53.89
N ALA A 10 -5.77 -67.10 -54.65
CA ALA A 10 -7.08 -66.49 -54.43
C ALA A 10 -8.26 -67.36 -54.94
N GLU A 11 -9.45 -67.18 -54.35
CA GLU A 11 -10.74 -67.58 -54.92
C GLU A 11 -11.77 -66.44 -54.86
N SER A 12 -12.56 -66.37 -55.94
CA SER A 12 -13.45 -65.30 -56.42
C SER A 12 -14.76 -65.09 -55.62
N PRO A 13 -15.49 -63.95 -55.80
CA PRO A 13 -16.62 -63.60 -54.94
C PRO A 13 -17.96 -64.20 -55.44
N PRO A 14 -18.90 -64.56 -54.55
CA PRO A 14 -20.28 -64.89 -54.96
C PRO A 14 -21.26 -63.73 -54.73
N ASP A 15 -21.74 -63.20 -55.86
CA ASP A 15 -23.08 -62.68 -56.22
C ASP A 15 -24.06 -62.26 -55.09
N GLU A 16 -24.26 -60.95 -54.95
CA GLU A 16 -25.03 -60.29 -53.89
C GLU A 16 -26.53 -60.06 -54.23
N LYS A 17 -27.11 -60.81 -55.17
CA LYS A 17 -28.48 -60.54 -55.68
C LYS A 17 -29.53 -61.64 -55.50
N ALA A 18 -29.43 -62.44 -54.45
CA ALA A 18 -30.54 -63.31 -54.05
C ALA A 18 -30.83 -63.22 -52.55
N ALA A 19 -32.02 -62.68 -52.23
CA ALA A 19 -32.69 -62.55 -50.93
C ALA A 19 -32.43 -61.27 -50.11
N ARG A 20 -32.98 -60.13 -50.58
CA ARG A 20 -33.17 -58.95 -49.70
C ARG A 20 -34.54 -59.02 -49.03
N ILE A 21 -34.56 -59.33 -47.74
CA ILE A 21 -35.73 -59.13 -46.87
C ILE A 21 -35.99 -57.63 -46.82
N VAL A 22 -37.15 -57.18 -47.31
CA VAL A 22 -37.49 -55.75 -47.33
C VAL A 22 -38.27 -55.42 -46.06
N ASP A 23 -37.70 -54.57 -45.21
CA ASP A 23 -38.40 -53.99 -44.07
C ASP A 23 -39.48 -53.02 -44.56
N LEU A 24 -40.74 -53.41 -44.37
CA LEU A 24 -41.90 -52.64 -44.80
C LEU A 24 -42.11 -51.36 -43.97
N ALA A 25 -41.59 -51.30 -42.74
CA ALA A 25 -41.65 -50.10 -41.91
C ALA A 25 -40.65 -49.06 -42.42
N GLN A 26 -39.42 -49.50 -42.72
CA GLN A 26 -38.39 -48.64 -43.33
C GLN A 26 -38.87 -48.08 -44.68
N ARG A 27 -39.46 -48.93 -45.54
CA ARG A 27 -39.96 -48.49 -46.85
C ARG A 27 -41.13 -47.50 -46.77
N ARG A 28 -41.93 -47.55 -45.70
CA ARG A 28 -43.00 -46.57 -45.42
C ARG A 28 -42.42 -45.25 -44.94
N ALA A 29 -41.40 -45.28 -44.10
CA ALA A 29 -40.65 -44.11 -43.66
C ALA A 29 -39.95 -43.43 -44.85
N ASP A 30 -39.31 -44.20 -45.73
CA ASP A 30 -38.64 -43.68 -46.93
C ASP A 30 -39.63 -43.06 -47.92
N ARG A 31 -40.84 -43.61 -48.06
CA ARG A 31 -41.93 -43.00 -48.86
C ARG A 31 -42.45 -41.70 -48.24
N ALA A 32 -42.53 -41.63 -46.91
CA ALA A 32 -42.94 -40.42 -46.20
C ALA A 32 -41.88 -39.32 -46.29
N ALA A 33 -40.59 -39.69 -46.24
CA ALA A 33 -39.46 -38.77 -46.44
C ALA A 33 -39.34 -38.30 -47.89
N ALA A 34 -39.59 -39.18 -48.88
CA ALA A 34 -39.62 -38.82 -50.30
C ALA A 34 -40.80 -37.88 -50.64
N ALA A 35 -41.95 -38.01 -49.97
CA ALA A 35 -43.06 -37.08 -50.09
C ALA A 35 -42.73 -35.67 -49.52
N GLN A 36 -41.69 -35.57 -48.70
CA GLN A 36 -41.15 -34.31 -48.17
C GLN A 36 -39.91 -33.82 -48.95
N GLY A 37 -39.58 -34.45 -50.09
CA GLY A 37 -38.51 -34.02 -50.99
C GLY A 37 -37.09 -34.38 -50.55
N LEU A 38 -36.92 -35.31 -49.59
CA LEU A 38 -35.62 -35.71 -49.06
C LEU A 38 -35.15 -37.02 -49.73
N SER A 39 -33.91 -37.05 -50.25
CA SER A 39 -33.32 -38.25 -50.84
C SER A 39 -32.67 -39.14 -49.79
N ALA A 40 -32.79 -40.48 -49.95
CA ALA A 40 -32.12 -41.45 -49.09
C ALA A 40 -30.59 -41.28 -49.16
N ALA A 41 -29.97 -41.07 -48.00
CA ALA A 41 -28.54 -40.82 -47.87
C ALA A 41 -27.70 -42.11 -47.98
N ASP A 42 -26.56 -42.01 -48.67
CA ASP A 42 -25.57 -43.08 -48.86
C ASP A 42 -24.98 -43.56 -47.52
N ALA A 43 -24.91 -44.87 -47.34
CA ALA A 43 -24.53 -45.55 -46.11
C ALA A 43 -23.00 -45.64 -45.88
N ALA A 44 -22.25 -44.54 -46.09
CA ALA A 44 -20.80 -44.53 -45.98
C ALA A 44 -20.20 -43.31 -45.27
N ASP A 45 -20.93 -42.69 -44.34
CA ASP A 45 -20.35 -41.73 -43.39
C ASP A 45 -20.99 -41.93 -42.01
N ALA A 46 -20.27 -42.65 -41.15
CA ALA A 46 -20.72 -43.04 -39.82
C ALA A 46 -19.75 -42.52 -38.76
N GLU A 47 -19.63 -41.20 -38.61
CA GLU A 47 -19.17 -40.64 -37.34
C GLU A 47 -20.29 -40.76 -36.31
N THR A 48 -20.18 -41.80 -35.48
CA THR A 48 -21.12 -42.08 -34.40
C THR A 48 -20.84 -41.12 -33.23
N VAL A 49 -21.49 -39.96 -33.24
CA VAL A 49 -21.59 -39.13 -32.03
C VAL A 49 -22.67 -39.73 -31.15
N THR A 50 -22.28 -40.29 -30.01
CA THR A 50 -23.22 -40.67 -28.95
C THR A 50 -24.00 -39.42 -28.54
N PRO A 51 -25.34 -39.39 -28.62
CA PRO A 51 -26.09 -38.24 -28.17
C PRO A 51 -25.88 -38.11 -26.67
N GLU A 52 -25.19 -37.04 -26.24
CA GLU A 52 -25.19 -36.67 -24.84
C GLU A 52 -26.65 -36.49 -24.40
N PRO A 53 -27.03 -36.98 -23.21
CA PRO A 53 -28.38 -36.85 -22.73
C PRO A 53 -28.74 -35.36 -22.71
N VAL A 54 -29.89 -35.02 -23.31
CA VAL A 54 -30.44 -33.67 -23.26
C VAL A 54 -30.47 -33.22 -21.80
N ALA A 55 -29.59 -32.29 -21.45
CA ALA A 55 -29.58 -31.67 -20.15
C ALA A 55 -30.86 -30.84 -20.05
N LEU A 56 -31.92 -31.43 -19.49
CA LEU A 56 -33.08 -30.70 -19.00
C LEU A 56 -32.53 -29.64 -18.05
N GLY A 57 -32.61 -28.37 -18.46
CA GLY A 57 -32.21 -27.25 -17.63
C GLY A 57 -32.87 -27.41 -16.27
N GLY A 58 -32.07 -27.31 -15.20
CA GLY A 58 -32.60 -27.31 -13.85
C GLY A 58 -33.71 -26.27 -13.69
N PRO A 59 -34.64 -26.46 -12.75
CA PRO A 59 -35.70 -25.49 -12.51
C PRO A 59 -35.10 -24.09 -12.31
N VAL A 60 -35.64 -23.11 -13.04
CA VAL A 60 -35.41 -21.70 -12.76
C VAL A 60 -35.99 -21.46 -11.36
N ASP A 61 -35.11 -21.14 -10.42
CA ASP A 61 -35.30 -21.14 -8.96
C ASP A 61 -35.51 -22.54 -8.31
N PRO A 62 -34.43 -23.23 -7.91
CA PRO A 62 -34.58 -24.34 -6.97
C PRO A 62 -35.10 -23.83 -5.62
N PRO A 63 -35.98 -24.57 -4.93
CA PRO A 63 -36.46 -24.18 -3.60
C PRO A 63 -35.30 -24.04 -2.61
N GLU A 64 -35.35 -23.04 -1.72
CA GLU A 64 -34.32 -22.77 -0.71
C GLU A 64 -33.97 -24.05 0.06
N ARG A 65 -32.83 -24.65 -0.29
CA ARG A 65 -32.32 -25.85 0.35
C ARG A 65 -31.69 -25.44 1.68
N ARG A 66 -32.01 -26.16 2.76
CA ARG A 66 -31.32 -25.97 4.04
C ARG A 66 -29.83 -26.26 3.83
N PRO A 67 -28.91 -25.38 4.26
CA PRO A 67 -27.49 -25.53 3.99
C PRO A 67 -26.98 -26.83 4.62
N ASP A 68 -26.24 -27.61 3.83
CA ASP A 68 -25.62 -28.85 4.28
C ASP A 68 -24.46 -28.55 5.27
N LEU A 69 -24.11 -29.51 6.12
CA LEU A 69 -23.03 -29.36 7.10
C LEU A 69 -21.68 -29.12 6.40
N ALA A 70 -21.48 -29.75 5.24
CA ALA A 70 -20.33 -29.50 4.37
C ALA A 70 -20.29 -28.05 3.87
N GLU A 71 -21.45 -27.47 3.53
CA GLU A 71 -21.61 -26.11 3.03
C GLU A 71 -21.43 -25.06 4.15
N LEU A 72 -21.84 -25.40 5.37
CA LEU A 72 -21.56 -24.61 6.58
C LEU A 72 -20.07 -24.62 6.94
N LEU A 73 -19.37 -25.72 6.69
CA LEU A 73 -17.93 -25.84 6.89
C LEU A 73 -17.13 -25.14 5.78
N ASP A 74 -17.67 -25.09 4.55
CA ASP A 74 -17.03 -24.44 3.38
C ASP A 74 -17.34 -22.94 3.29
N ARG A 75 -18.30 -22.43 4.08
CA ARG A 75 -18.49 -20.99 4.31
C ARG A 75 -17.22 -20.41 4.91
N ARG A 76 -16.41 -19.77 4.04
CA ARG A 76 -15.16 -19.10 4.39
C ARG A 76 -15.32 -18.31 5.69
N SER A 77 -14.58 -18.78 6.69
CA SER A 77 -14.61 -18.29 8.05
C SER A 77 -14.03 -16.88 8.11
N GLY A 78 -14.89 -15.87 8.12
CA GLY A 78 -14.52 -14.54 8.56
C GLY A 78 -13.97 -14.59 10.00
N PRO A 79 -13.10 -13.65 10.40
CA PRO A 79 -12.63 -13.60 11.79
C PRO A 79 -13.82 -13.40 12.73
N VAL A 80 -14.12 -14.41 13.55
CA VAL A 80 -15.22 -14.42 14.55
C VAL A 80 -15.01 -13.34 15.61
N LEU A 81 -13.75 -13.08 15.93
CA LEU A 81 -13.36 -12.03 16.86
C LEU A 81 -13.06 -10.72 16.13
N PRO A 82 -13.46 -9.57 16.70
CA PRO A 82 -13.00 -8.27 16.23
C PRO A 82 -11.48 -8.23 16.02
N LEU A 83 -11.02 -7.62 14.93
CA LEU A 83 -9.60 -7.57 14.58
C LEU A 83 -8.73 -6.93 15.67
N TRP A 84 -9.26 -6.03 16.52
CA TRP A 84 -8.51 -5.47 17.64
C TRP A 84 -8.20 -6.50 18.75
N LEU A 85 -8.91 -7.63 18.81
CA LEU A 85 -8.60 -8.73 19.72
C LEU A 85 -7.53 -9.66 19.13
N THR A 86 -7.48 -9.84 17.81
CA THR A 86 -6.54 -10.79 17.18
C THR A 86 -5.26 -10.11 16.69
N ASP A 87 -5.35 -8.89 16.17
CA ASP A 87 -4.23 -8.10 15.65
C ASP A 87 -3.66 -7.15 16.73
N ARG A 88 -2.37 -7.32 17.02
CA ARG A 88 -1.62 -6.50 17.99
C ARG A 88 -1.60 -5.03 17.60
N TYR A 89 -1.52 -4.71 16.30
CA TYR A 89 -1.48 -3.34 15.81
C TYR A 89 -2.82 -2.65 16.08
N GLN A 90 -3.92 -3.30 15.72
CA GLN A 90 -5.27 -2.78 15.93
C GLN A 90 -5.61 -2.63 17.42
N ARG A 91 -5.15 -3.56 18.26
CA ARG A 91 -5.32 -3.45 19.72
C ARG A 91 -4.70 -2.18 20.29
N ARG A 92 -3.44 -1.88 19.91
CA ARG A 92 -2.72 -0.69 20.39
C ARG A 92 -3.40 0.59 19.96
N ASP A 93 -3.87 0.64 18.73
CA ASP A 93 -4.56 1.82 18.20
C ASP A 93 -5.92 2.04 18.89
N MET A 94 -6.71 0.99 19.11
CA MET A 94 -7.96 1.06 19.87
C MET A 94 -7.73 1.57 21.30
N LEU A 95 -6.75 1.01 22.02
CA LEU A 95 -6.39 1.45 23.37
C LEU A 95 -5.99 2.91 23.41
N ARG A 96 -5.13 3.36 22.47
CA ARG A 96 -4.71 4.75 22.38
C ARG A 96 -5.91 5.68 22.17
N ARG A 97 -6.84 5.30 21.29
CA ARG A 97 -8.07 6.09 21.05
C ARG A 97 -8.97 6.14 22.26
N ALA A 98 -9.19 5.01 22.95
CA ALA A 98 -9.99 4.96 24.17
C ALA A 98 -9.40 5.87 25.26
N VAL A 99 -8.07 5.83 25.46
CA VAL A 99 -7.36 6.69 26.40
C VAL A 99 -7.48 8.16 25.99
N ASN A 100 -7.31 8.51 24.72
CA ASN A 100 -7.42 9.89 24.25
C ASN A 100 -8.86 10.43 24.38
N ALA A 101 -9.87 9.61 24.08
CA ALA A 101 -11.27 9.98 24.22
C ALA A 101 -11.64 10.19 25.70
N ALA A 102 -11.28 9.24 26.56
CA ALA A 102 -11.48 9.36 28.01
C ALA A 102 -10.73 10.58 28.57
N GLY A 103 -9.48 10.79 28.16
CA GLY A 103 -8.65 11.93 28.53
C GLY A 103 -9.24 13.27 28.10
N TYR A 104 -9.81 13.36 26.89
CA TYR A 104 -10.51 14.55 26.43
C TYR A 104 -11.77 14.83 27.25
N HIS A 105 -12.58 13.81 27.53
CA HIS A 105 -13.78 13.97 28.37
C HIS A 105 -13.43 14.40 29.80
N VAL A 106 -12.46 13.72 30.42
CA VAL A 106 -11.98 14.06 31.77
C VAL A 106 -11.37 15.47 31.77
N GLY A 107 -10.50 15.79 30.82
CA GLY A 107 -9.87 17.10 30.69
C GLY A 107 -10.89 18.23 30.49
N THR A 108 -11.90 18.00 29.65
CA THR A 108 -12.97 18.99 29.42
C THR A 108 -13.75 19.27 30.70
N HIS A 109 -14.14 18.23 31.45
CA HIS A 109 -14.86 18.41 32.71
C HIS A 109 -13.98 18.96 33.83
N LEU A 110 -12.67 18.69 33.82
CA LEU A 110 -11.70 19.31 34.73
C LEU A 110 -11.55 20.80 34.46
N VAL A 111 -11.38 21.22 33.21
CA VAL A 111 -11.31 22.63 32.81
C VAL A 111 -12.61 23.36 33.15
N LEU A 112 -13.75 22.70 32.99
CA LEU A 112 -15.07 23.26 33.34
C LEU A 112 -15.43 23.14 34.83
N SER A 113 -14.61 22.48 35.64
CA SER A 113 -14.91 22.25 37.07
C SER A 113 -15.12 23.54 37.87
N PRO A 114 -14.40 24.67 37.63
CA PRO A 114 -14.69 25.92 38.33
C PRO A 114 -16.06 26.51 37.96
N VAL A 115 -16.46 26.37 36.68
CA VAL A 115 -17.78 26.80 36.21
C VAL A 115 -18.88 25.94 36.85
N TYR A 116 -18.66 24.64 36.98
CA TYR A 116 -19.59 23.75 37.67
C TYR A 116 -19.68 24.09 39.16
N ALA A 117 -18.56 24.36 39.83
CA ALA A 117 -18.53 24.82 41.22
C ALA A 117 -19.29 26.13 41.40
N GLY A 118 -19.11 27.11 40.51
CA GLY A 118 -19.86 28.36 40.51
C GLY A 118 -21.37 28.17 40.34
N LYS A 119 -21.79 27.28 39.42
CA LYS A 119 -23.21 26.90 39.28
C LYS A 119 -23.77 26.22 40.53
N VAL A 120 -23.00 25.32 41.15
CA VAL A 120 -23.40 24.65 42.40
C VAL A 120 -23.55 25.69 43.51
N ALA A 121 -22.59 26.59 43.68
CA ALA A 121 -22.65 27.67 44.65
C ALA A 121 -23.84 28.62 44.44
N TRP A 122 -24.23 28.88 43.18
CA TRP A 122 -25.38 29.72 42.85
C TRP A 122 -26.73 29.04 43.06
N TYR A 123 -26.84 27.75 42.74
CA TYR A 123 -28.11 27.02 42.82
C TYR A 123 -28.35 26.34 44.17
N ALA A 124 -27.31 25.99 44.93
CA ALA A 124 -27.47 25.33 46.23
C ALA A 124 -28.28 26.16 47.24
N PRO A 125 -28.05 27.48 47.42
CA PRO A 125 -28.88 28.31 48.30
C PRO A 125 -30.35 28.36 47.86
N LYS A 126 -30.60 28.40 46.55
CA LYS A 126 -31.97 28.37 45.99
C LYS A 126 -32.65 27.03 46.23
N GLY A 127 -31.90 25.95 46.12
CA GLY A 127 -32.36 24.60 46.46
C GLY A 127 -32.71 24.47 47.92
N ALA A 128 -31.83 24.98 48.81
CA ALA A 128 -32.07 25.01 50.25
C ALA A 128 -33.33 25.82 50.59
N ALA A 129 -33.50 27.02 50.02
CA ALA A 129 -34.69 27.84 50.22
C ALA A 129 -35.98 27.16 49.73
N ARG A 130 -35.94 26.49 48.56
CA ARG A 130 -37.07 25.71 48.04
C ARG A 130 -37.38 24.48 48.89
N LEU A 131 -36.37 23.82 49.43
CA LEU A 131 -36.55 22.65 50.28
C LEU A 131 -37.17 23.10 51.60
N ALA A 132 -36.62 24.15 52.21
CA ALA A 132 -37.15 24.77 53.42
C ALA A 132 -38.60 25.25 53.22
N SER A 133 -38.92 25.92 52.11
CA SER A 133 -40.29 26.37 51.86
C SER A 133 -41.27 25.21 51.65
N ARG A 134 -40.85 24.11 51.02
CA ARG A 134 -41.69 22.89 50.90
C ARG A 134 -41.88 22.19 52.24
N VAL A 135 -40.81 22.05 53.02
CA VAL A 135 -40.90 21.48 54.38
C VAL A 135 -41.81 22.35 55.23
N LEU A 136 -41.61 23.66 55.25
CA LEU A 136 -42.46 24.60 55.98
C LEU A 136 -43.91 24.56 55.50
N GLY A 137 -44.17 24.56 54.20
CA GLY A 137 -45.52 24.44 53.63
C GLY A 137 -46.21 23.11 53.96
N TRP A 138 -45.44 22.03 54.09
CA TRP A 138 -45.94 20.74 54.58
C TRP A 138 -46.20 20.79 56.09
N THR A 139 -45.29 21.37 56.87
CA THR A 139 -45.40 21.48 58.34
C THR A 139 -46.62 22.27 58.77
N SER A 140 -46.87 23.41 58.12
CA SER A 140 -48.01 24.27 58.40
C SER A 140 -49.32 23.70 57.87
N ALA A 141 -49.25 22.56 57.15
CA ALA A 141 -50.32 21.93 56.40
C ALA A 141 -51.05 22.90 55.46
N GLU A 142 -50.35 23.94 55.01
CA GLU A 142 -50.90 24.98 54.13
C GLU A 142 -50.97 24.48 52.69
N ALA A 143 -49.98 23.68 52.28
CA ALA A 143 -49.95 23.01 51.00
C ALA A 143 -51.13 22.03 50.88
N GLY A 144 -52.08 22.32 49.98
CA GLY A 144 -53.29 21.55 49.73
C GLY A 144 -54.55 22.05 50.46
N ASN A 145 -54.42 22.62 51.66
CA ASN A 145 -55.55 23.13 52.44
C ASN A 145 -55.85 24.63 52.20
N TRP A 146 -54.87 25.40 51.69
CA TRP A 146 -55.04 26.84 51.43
C TRP A 146 -56.19 27.13 50.47
N HIS A 147 -56.21 26.48 49.30
CA HIS A 147 -57.22 26.75 48.28
C HIS A 147 -58.64 26.36 48.72
N LEU A 148 -58.78 25.30 49.51
CA LEU A 148 -60.06 24.88 50.08
C LEU A 148 -60.59 25.90 51.09
N ARG A 149 -59.70 26.43 51.95
CA ARG A 149 -60.07 27.49 52.90
C ARG A 149 -60.34 28.82 52.20
N GLN A 150 -59.57 29.14 51.16
CA GLN A 150 -59.79 30.35 50.37
C GLN A 150 -61.12 30.28 49.61
N ASP A 151 -61.50 29.13 49.05
CA ASP A 151 -62.79 28.92 48.39
C ASP A 151 -63.96 29.05 49.39
N ALA A 152 -63.85 28.45 50.59
CA ALA A 152 -64.84 28.64 51.65
C ALA A 152 -64.96 30.10 52.09
N ALA A 153 -63.84 30.83 52.19
CA ALA A 153 -63.82 32.26 52.50
C ALA A 153 -64.46 33.10 51.37
N ASN A 154 -64.15 32.79 50.10
CA ASN A 154 -64.73 33.46 48.94
C ASN A 154 -66.25 33.25 48.82
N ARG A 155 -66.75 32.09 49.26
CA ARG A 155 -68.19 31.77 49.34
C ARG A 155 -68.88 32.30 50.60
N ASN A 156 -68.14 32.98 51.48
CA ASN A 156 -68.62 33.52 52.75
C ASN A 156 -69.27 32.44 53.66
N ASP A 157 -68.70 31.23 53.69
CA ASP A 157 -69.14 30.13 54.55
C ASP A 157 -68.19 29.96 55.76
N PRO A 158 -68.48 30.61 56.91
CA PRO A 158 -67.61 30.57 58.07
C PRO A 158 -67.57 29.20 58.75
N LYS A 159 -68.61 28.37 58.61
CA LYS A 159 -68.67 27.06 59.27
C LYS A 159 -67.72 26.08 58.61
N THR A 160 -67.80 25.96 57.28
CA THR A 160 -66.90 25.10 56.50
C THR A 160 -65.45 25.57 56.63
N TRP A 161 -65.22 26.89 56.70
CA TRP A 161 -63.87 27.44 56.93
C TRP A 161 -63.29 26.98 58.28
N LEU A 162 -64.06 27.08 59.37
CA LEU A 162 -63.62 26.65 60.71
C LEU A 162 -63.35 25.14 60.79
N GLU A 163 -64.15 24.32 60.10
CA GLU A 163 -63.94 22.87 60.04
C GLU A 163 -62.63 22.52 59.29
N LEU A 164 -62.38 23.18 58.15
CA LEU A 164 -61.13 23.02 57.40
C LEU A 164 -59.91 23.50 58.18
N ASP A 165 -60.00 24.61 58.94
CA ASP A 165 -58.89 25.07 59.78
C ASP A 165 -58.63 24.13 60.96
N ARG A 166 -59.66 23.57 61.62
CA ARG A 166 -59.47 22.54 62.65
C ARG A 166 -58.79 21.29 62.09
N HIS A 167 -59.16 20.86 60.88
CA HIS A 167 -58.51 19.74 60.21
C HIS A 167 -57.03 20.03 59.90
N ARG A 168 -56.74 21.25 59.43
CA ARG A 168 -55.36 21.74 59.24
C ARG A 168 -54.59 21.73 60.57
N GLN A 169 -55.12 22.29 61.65
CA GLN A 169 -54.47 22.33 62.96
C GLN A 169 -54.11 20.93 63.47
N ARG A 170 -55.01 19.95 63.31
CA ARG A 170 -54.73 18.53 63.63
C ARG A 170 -53.56 17.99 62.81
N GLN A 171 -53.54 18.22 61.49
CA GLN A 171 -52.41 17.80 60.64
C GLN A 171 -51.10 18.51 61.03
N THR A 172 -51.15 19.81 61.26
CA THR A 172 -50.00 20.64 61.62
C THR A 172 -49.38 20.21 62.95
N SER A 173 -50.21 19.83 63.94
CA SER A 173 -49.74 19.50 65.30
C SER A 173 -48.70 18.37 65.33
N TRP A 174 -48.92 17.25 64.63
CA TRP A 174 -47.95 16.15 64.59
C TRP A 174 -46.82 16.40 63.57
N ARG A 175 -47.09 17.13 62.48
CA ARG A 175 -46.07 17.44 61.45
C ARG A 175 -44.97 18.35 61.99
N TRP A 176 -45.28 19.25 62.92
CA TRP A 176 -44.28 20.04 63.64
C TRP A 176 -43.36 19.15 64.48
N TRP A 177 -43.91 18.17 65.22
CA TRP A 177 -43.09 17.21 65.96
C TRP A 177 -42.15 16.42 65.04
N VAL A 178 -42.65 15.92 63.91
CA VAL A 178 -41.84 15.20 62.92
C VAL A 178 -40.75 16.08 62.32
N THR A 179 -41.06 17.34 62.01
CA THR A 179 -40.08 18.26 61.42
C THR A 179 -39.04 18.70 62.42
N SER A 180 -39.43 18.99 63.67
CA SER A 180 -38.50 19.31 64.75
C SER A 180 -37.56 18.14 65.04
N ALA A 181 -38.08 16.90 65.07
CA ALA A 181 -37.24 15.70 65.20
C ALA A 181 -36.26 15.54 64.02
N GLY A 182 -36.74 15.74 62.79
CA GLY A 182 -35.89 15.70 61.59
C GLY A 182 -34.83 16.81 61.56
N ALA A 183 -35.18 18.02 62.00
CA ALA A 183 -34.26 19.15 62.12
C ALA A 183 -33.18 18.88 63.18
N LEU A 184 -33.56 18.28 64.32
CA LEU A 184 -32.61 17.87 65.36
C LEU A 184 -31.65 16.80 64.84
N ALA A 185 -32.16 15.78 64.15
CA ALA A 185 -31.34 14.73 63.55
C ALA A 185 -30.35 15.29 62.51
N THR A 186 -30.82 16.18 61.63
CA THR A 186 -29.99 16.84 60.61
C THR A 186 -28.92 17.72 61.25
N SER A 187 -29.27 18.48 62.29
CA SER A 187 -28.34 19.34 63.03
C SER A 187 -27.27 18.52 63.75
N THR A 188 -27.66 17.43 64.40
CA THR A 188 -26.74 16.49 65.06
C THR A 188 -25.78 15.86 64.04
N GLY A 189 -26.30 15.40 62.90
CA GLY A 189 -25.48 14.89 61.80
C GLY A 189 -24.51 15.94 61.25
N GLY A 190 -24.94 17.20 61.15
CA GLY A 190 -24.08 18.32 60.75
C GLY A 190 -22.94 18.60 61.74
N VAL A 191 -23.22 18.55 63.05
CA VAL A 191 -22.19 18.70 64.10
C VAL A 191 -21.19 17.56 64.07
N VAL A 192 -21.65 16.31 63.93
CA VAL A 192 -20.76 15.14 63.78
C VAL A 192 -19.88 15.27 62.54
N LEU A 193 -20.46 15.71 61.42
CA LEU A 193 -19.72 15.94 60.18
C LEU A 193 -18.70 17.08 60.31
N ALA A 194 -18.98 18.13 61.09
CA ALA A 194 -18.06 19.23 61.34
C ALA A 194 -16.94 18.89 62.35
N SER A 195 -17.20 17.96 63.28
CA SER A 195 -16.24 17.54 64.31
C SER A 195 -14.98 16.86 63.73
N ASP A 196 -13.87 16.88 64.46
CA ASP A 196 -12.62 16.22 64.07
C ASP A 196 -12.70 14.68 64.02
N ILE A 197 -13.79 14.11 64.55
CA ILE A 197 -14.08 12.67 64.54
C ILE A 197 -14.27 12.18 63.09
N THR A 198 -14.79 13.02 62.19
CA THR A 198 -15.03 12.61 60.80
C THR A 198 -13.80 12.95 59.93
N PRO A 199 -13.16 11.96 59.26
CA PRO A 199 -12.01 12.22 58.40
C PRO A 199 -12.37 13.08 57.17
N TRP A 200 -11.40 13.85 56.66
CA TRP A 200 -11.62 14.74 55.51
C TRP A 200 -12.09 14.00 54.24
N TRP A 201 -11.66 12.75 54.06
CA TRP A 201 -12.07 11.89 52.94
C TRP A 201 -13.52 11.41 53.04
N VAL A 202 -14.17 11.53 54.20
CA VAL A 202 -15.62 11.36 54.39
C VAL A 202 -16.33 12.72 54.32
N LYS A 203 -15.79 13.73 55.03
CA LYS A 203 -16.36 15.10 55.07
C LYS A 203 -16.53 15.70 53.68
N GLY A 204 -15.48 15.66 52.86
CA GLY A 204 -15.46 16.26 51.53
C GLY A 204 -16.55 15.69 50.60
N PRO A 205 -16.61 14.37 50.37
CA PRO A 205 -17.64 13.77 49.53
C PRO A 205 -19.06 13.98 50.04
N VAL A 206 -19.30 13.90 51.36
CA VAL A 206 -20.64 14.11 51.93
C VAL A 206 -21.11 15.56 51.73
N LEU A 207 -20.25 16.55 51.99
CA LEU A 207 -20.55 17.96 51.74
C LEU A 207 -20.76 18.24 50.25
N ALA A 208 -19.90 17.69 49.38
CA ALA A 208 -20.04 17.84 47.94
C ALA A 208 -21.34 17.22 47.42
N ALA A 209 -21.70 16.02 47.88
CA ALA A 209 -22.95 15.35 47.51
C ALA A 209 -24.18 16.15 47.98
N GLY A 210 -24.14 16.69 49.22
CA GLY A 210 -25.19 17.56 49.75
C GLY A 210 -25.37 18.84 48.92
N LEU A 211 -24.27 19.54 48.62
CA LEU A 211 -24.28 20.76 47.81
C LEU A 211 -24.78 20.50 46.38
N VAL A 212 -24.33 19.42 45.74
CA VAL A 212 -24.79 19.02 44.41
C VAL A 212 -26.28 18.63 44.42
N GLY A 213 -26.74 17.93 45.47
CA GLY A 213 -28.15 17.58 45.66
C GLY A 213 -29.04 18.83 45.77
N LEU A 214 -28.64 19.79 46.62
CA LEU A 214 -29.33 21.08 46.76
C LEU A 214 -29.30 21.86 45.44
N ALA A 215 -28.15 21.95 44.78
CA ALA A 215 -28.04 22.62 43.48
C ALA A 215 -28.93 21.96 42.41
N ARG A 216 -29.04 20.62 42.40
CA ARG A 216 -29.90 19.87 41.47
C ARG A 216 -31.39 20.16 41.72
N TYR A 217 -31.77 20.43 42.96
CA TYR A 217 -33.15 20.78 43.32
C TYR A 217 -33.44 22.29 43.10
N GLY A 218 -32.43 23.14 43.25
CA GLY A 218 -32.51 24.59 43.03
C GLY A 218 -32.45 25.03 41.55
N ARG A 219 -31.92 24.19 40.66
CA ARG A 219 -31.76 24.56 39.23
C ARG A 219 -33.10 24.60 38.47
N PRO A 220 -33.24 25.46 37.45
CA PRO A 220 -34.30 25.36 36.44
C PRO A 220 -34.16 24.08 35.60
N LEU A 221 -35.27 23.52 35.10
CA LEU A 221 -35.28 22.29 34.30
C LEU A 221 -34.40 22.40 33.04
N ASP A 222 -34.41 23.56 32.39
CA ASP A 222 -33.69 23.81 31.12
C ASP A 222 -32.21 24.17 31.30
N LYS A 223 -31.71 24.31 32.54
CA LYS A 223 -30.32 24.72 32.82
C LYS A 223 -29.57 23.62 33.59
N PRO A 224 -28.99 22.62 32.91
CA PRO A 224 -28.18 21.59 33.57
C PRO A 224 -26.88 22.16 34.16
N ILE A 225 -26.46 21.55 35.28
CA ILE A 225 -25.21 21.90 35.97
C ILE A 225 -24.03 21.52 35.07
N LEU A 226 -24.01 20.27 34.61
CA LEU A 226 -23.03 19.78 33.65
C LEU A 226 -23.28 20.38 32.27
N ALA A 227 -22.21 20.86 31.65
CA ALA A 227 -22.26 21.26 30.25
C ALA A 227 -22.41 20.02 29.38
N ARG A 228 -23.27 20.08 28.36
CA ARG A 228 -23.30 19.08 27.30
C ARG A 228 -22.07 19.28 26.44
N THR A 229 -21.12 18.35 26.49
CA THR A 229 -20.02 18.31 25.53
C THR A 229 -20.58 17.77 24.21
N VAL A 230 -21.12 18.67 23.38
CA VAL A 230 -21.45 18.31 22.00
C VAL A 230 -20.13 18.29 21.24
N VAL A 231 -19.48 17.12 21.23
CA VAL A 231 -18.44 16.87 20.24
C VAL A 231 -19.17 16.83 18.91
N ARG A 232 -19.07 17.89 18.09
CA ARG A 232 -19.50 17.79 16.69
C ARG A 232 -18.77 16.59 16.11
N PRO A 233 -19.47 15.55 15.62
CA PRO A 233 -18.77 14.46 14.99
C PRO A 233 -18.15 15.00 13.71
N THR A 234 -16.86 15.32 13.75
CA THR A 234 -16.02 15.44 12.55
C THR A 234 -15.95 14.09 11.81
N TYR A 235 -16.42 13.03 12.47
CA TYR A 235 -16.39 11.65 12.03
C TYR A 235 -17.80 11.13 11.65
N ARG A 236 -18.02 10.80 10.37
CA ARG A 236 -19.24 10.12 9.92
C ARG A 236 -18.99 8.61 9.85
N LYS A 237 -19.64 7.84 10.72
CA LYS A 237 -19.52 6.37 10.71
C LYS A 237 -19.99 5.82 9.36
N LEU A 238 -19.19 4.96 8.74
CA LEU A 238 -19.57 4.24 7.55
C LEU A 238 -20.72 3.28 7.89
N THR A 239 -21.88 3.46 7.24
CA THR A 239 -23.07 2.60 7.38
C THR A 239 -23.38 1.95 6.04
N ALA A 240 -24.19 0.88 6.05
CA ALA A 240 -24.56 0.18 4.82
C ALA A 240 -25.28 1.12 3.85
N GLU A 241 -26.20 1.92 4.38
CA GLU A 241 -26.92 2.97 3.64
C GLU A 241 -25.96 4.02 3.05
N LEU A 242 -24.99 4.51 3.84
CA LEU A 242 -24.02 5.50 3.36
C LEU A 242 -23.11 4.91 2.28
N THR A 243 -22.70 3.66 2.45
CA THR A 243 -21.89 2.91 1.48
C THR A 243 -22.63 2.75 0.16
N ARG A 244 -23.89 2.29 0.20
CA ARG A 244 -24.75 2.19 -0.99
C ARG A 244 -24.92 3.53 -1.68
N LYS A 245 -25.24 4.57 -0.92
CA LYS A 245 -25.38 5.94 -1.44
C LYS A 245 -24.10 6.46 -2.09
N GLY A 246 -22.95 6.18 -1.50
CA GLY A 246 -21.65 6.53 -2.06
C GLY A 246 -21.41 5.83 -3.40
N ILE A 247 -21.61 4.51 -3.46
CA ILE A 247 -21.42 3.72 -4.68
C ILE A 247 -22.42 4.16 -5.76
N MET A 248 -23.69 4.39 -5.43
CA MET A 248 -24.68 4.89 -6.39
C MET A 248 -24.30 6.27 -6.96
N ALA A 249 -23.61 7.12 -6.20
CA ALA A 249 -23.15 8.42 -6.68
C ALA A 249 -22.10 8.32 -7.81
N THR A 250 -21.47 7.15 -8.00
CA THR A 250 -20.60 6.89 -9.16
C THR A 250 -21.38 6.87 -10.48
N GLY A 251 -22.69 6.61 -10.43
CA GLY A 251 -23.55 6.40 -11.60
C GLY A 251 -23.54 4.97 -12.15
N LEU A 252 -22.68 4.10 -11.63
CA LEU A 252 -22.54 2.71 -12.08
C LEU A 252 -23.68 1.80 -11.60
N VAL A 253 -24.28 2.13 -10.45
CA VAL A 253 -25.37 1.36 -9.85
C VAL A 253 -26.57 2.28 -9.60
N LYS A 254 -27.74 1.88 -10.09
CA LYS A 254 -28.97 2.69 -10.01
C LYS A 254 -29.83 2.42 -8.78
N ARG A 255 -29.84 1.17 -8.29
CA ARG A 255 -30.70 0.76 -7.17
C ARG A 255 -29.85 0.32 -5.97
N PRO A 256 -30.22 0.70 -4.74
CA PRO A 256 -29.44 0.35 -3.54
C PRO A 256 -29.47 -1.15 -3.21
N GLU A 257 -30.54 -1.86 -3.57
CA GLU A 257 -30.71 -3.30 -3.36
C GLU A 257 -29.74 -4.16 -4.17
N ASP A 258 -29.25 -3.64 -5.30
CA ASP A 258 -28.26 -4.30 -6.17
C ASP A 258 -26.87 -4.36 -5.53
N ILE A 259 -26.65 -3.63 -4.43
CA ILE A 259 -25.40 -3.62 -3.67
C ILE A 259 -25.59 -4.51 -2.44
N VAL A 260 -25.03 -5.72 -2.55
CA VAL A 260 -25.18 -6.77 -1.56
C VAL A 260 -23.98 -6.78 -0.62
N PHE A 261 -24.24 -6.95 0.68
CA PHE A 261 -23.19 -7.18 1.67
C PHE A 261 -23.11 -8.70 1.91
N PRO A 262 -22.02 -9.38 1.51
CA PRO A 262 -21.94 -10.83 1.63
C PRO A 262 -22.05 -11.29 3.09
N ALA A 263 -22.92 -12.27 3.34
CA ALA A 263 -23.12 -12.85 4.66
C ALA A 263 -21.84 -13.54 5.17
N GLY A 264 -21.46 -13.30 6.43
CA GLY A 264 -20.32 -13.96 7.09
C GLY A 264 -18.95 -13.28 6.98
N VAL A 265 -18.73 -12.36 6.02
CA VAL A 265 -17.44 -11.63 5.85
C VAL A 265 -17.41 -10.28 6.59
N GLY A 266 -18.45 -10.01 7.37
CA GLY A 266 -18.51 -8.86 8.27
C GLY A 266 -19.14 -7.65 7.59
N GLU A 267 -20.33 -7.33 8.08
CA GLU A 267 -20.84 -5.97 8.15
C GLU A 267 -19.70 -4.99 8.42
N ILE A 268 -19.79 -3.81 7.79
CA ILE A 268 -18.83 -2.70 7.88
C ILE A 268 -18.06 -2.70 9.19
N ARG A 269 -16.78 -3.05 9.11
CA ARG A 269 -15.94 -3.33 10.28
C ARG A 269 -14.84 -2.30 10.43
N ARG A 270 -14.35 -2.15 11.65
CA ARG A 270 -13.16 -1.35 11.91
C ARG A 270 -11.93 -2.05 11.31
N ASP A 271 -11.13 -1.28 10.58
CA ASP A 271 -9.83 -1.72 10.09
C ASP A 271 -8.85 -0.54 10.11
N GLY A 272 -7.88 -0.59 11.03
CA GLY A 272 -6.97 0.53 11.29
C GLY A 272 -7.69 1.83 11.71
N PRO A 273 -7.21 3.01 11.26
CA PRO A 273 -7.83 4.31 11.52
C PRO A 273 -9.01 4.58 10.55
N GLY A 274 -9.86 3.59 10.30
CA GLY A 274 -10.99 3.68 9.37
C GLY A 274 -11.98 2.53 9.51
N TYR A 275 -12.86 2.40 8.52
CA TYR A 275 -13.80 1.29 8.37
C TYR A 275 -13.68 0.67 6.99
N LEU A 276 -13.77 -0.66 6.94
CA LEU A 276 -13.79 -1.45 5.71
C LEU A 276 -15.21 -1.98 5.50
N ALA A 277 -15.79 -1.66 4.34
CA ALA A 277 -17.00 -2.28 3.81
C ALA A 277 -16.60 -3.22 2.67
N ILE A 278 -17.03 -4.48 2.72
CA ILE A 278 -16.91 -5.40 1.59
C ILE A 278 -18.31 -5.54 1.00
N VAL A 279 -18.42 -5.31 -0.31
CA VAL A 279 -19.69 -5.33 -1.04
C VAL A 279 -19.53 -6.06 -2.36
N ASP A 280 -20.61 -6.71 -2.77
CA ASP A 280 -20.75 -7.31 -4.09
C ASP A 280 -21.58 -6.34 -4.95
N LEU A 281 -20.98 -5.93 -6.07
CA LEU A 281 -21.57 -5.06 -7.08
C LEU A 281 -22.48 -5.88 -8.02
N PRO A 282 -23.48 -5.27 -8.66
CA PRO A 282 -24.35 -5.97 -9.60
C PRO A 282 -23.61 -6.50 -10.82
N ASP A 283 -24.25 -7.44 -11.50
CA ASP A 283 -23.75 -8.06 -12.73
C ASP A 283 -23.35 -7.00 -13.78
N GLY A 284 -22.16 -7.18 -14.34
CA GLY A 284 -21.59 -6.27 -15.34
C GLY A 284 -20.83 -5.06 -14.77
N VAL A 285 -20.93 -4.77 -13.47
CA VAL A 285 -20.11 -3.74 -12.82
C VAL A 285 -18.92 -4.39 -12.14
N ILE A 286 -17.70 -3.97 -12.51
CA ILE A 286 -16.48 -4.47 -11.90
C ILE A 286 -15.90 -3.47 -10.91
N ALA A 287 -15.18 -3.95 -9.90
CA ALA A 287 -14.60 -3.10 -8.85
C ALA A 287 -13.63 -2.04 -9.41
N VAL A 288 -12.98 -2.32 -10.55
CA VAL A 288 -12.11 -1.36 -11.25
C VAL A 288 -12.88 -0.10 -11.66
N ASP A 289 -14.11 -0.22 -12.16
CA ASP A 289 -14.91 0.93 -12.58
C ASP A 289 -15.23 1.84 -11.39
N VAL A 290 -15.49 1.26 -10.22
CA VAL A 290 -15.74 2.01 -8.99
C VAL A 290 -14.46 2.69 -8.49
N VAL A 291 -13.30 2.05 -8.66
CA VAL A 291 -11.99 2.66 -8.35
C VAL A 291 -11.73 3.87 -9.25
N ASP A 292 -12.18 3.83 -10.50
CA ASP A 292 -12.03 4.93 -11.47
C ASP A 292 -12.89 6.13 -11.08
N GLU A 293 -14.07 5.85 -10.56
CA GLU A 293 -15.02 6.85 -10.10
C GLU A 293 -14.81 7.26 -8.64
N ARG A 294 -13.59 7.09 -8.08
CA ARG A 294 -13.25 7.44 -6.69
C ARG A 294 -13.65 8.87 -6.31
N ALA A 295 -13.47 9.84 -7.22
CA ALA A 295 -13.85 11.23 -6.97
C ALA A 295 -15.36 11.40 -6.77
N LYS A 296 -16.18 10.76 -7.63
CA LYS A 296 -17.64 10.76 -7.49
C LYS A 296 -18.08 9.99 -6.25
N LEU A 297 -17.45 8.85 -5.97
CA LEU A 297 -17.68 8.06 -4.75
C LEU A 297 -17.42 8.89 -3.49
N ALA A 298 -16.30 9.61 -3.42
CA ALA A 298 -15.98 10.52 -2.33
C ALA A 298 -16.99 11.68 -2.21
N GLY A 299 -17.38 12.28 -3.34
CA GLY A 299 -18.43 13.30 -3.40
C GLY A 299 -19.78 12.79 -2.88
N GLY A 300 -20.17 11.56 -3.23
CA GLY A 300 -21.39 10.90 -2.75
C GLY A 300 -21.41 10.66 -1.24
N LEU A 301 -20.25 10.31 -0.68
CA LEU A 301 -20.05 10.17 0.76
C LEU A 301 -19.94 11.52 1.50
N ARG A 302 -19.71 12.61 0.74
CA ARG A 302 -19.36 13.96 1.23
C ARG A 302 -18.08 13.96 2.07
N LEU A 303 -17.08 13.23 1.61
CA LEU A 303 -15.77 13.11 2.24
C LEU A 303 -14.67 13.57 1.25
N PRO A 304 -13.54 14.10 1.73
CA PRO A 304 -12.35 14.30 0.89
C PRO A 304 -11.94 13.00 0.19
N MET A 305 -11.42 13.11 -1.04
CA MET A 305 -10.98 11.95 -1.82
C MET A 305 -9.96 11.09 -1.05
N ASP A 306 -9.04 11.74 -0.34
CA ASP A 306 -8.01 11.12 0.49
C ASP A 306 -8.55 10.35 1.72
N GLN A 307 -9.85 10.41 2.01
CA GLN A 307 -10.49 9.53 3.00
C GLN A 307 -11.05 8.24 2.41
N VAL A 308 -11.26 8.17 1.10
CA VAL A 308 -12.07 7.11 0.47
C VAL A 308 -11.18 6.30 -0.43
N TRP A 309 -10.99 5.01 -0.11
CA TRP A 309 -10.06 4.12 -0.80
C TRP A 309 -10.80 2.85 -1.23
N PRO A 310 -11.36 2.84 -2.46
CA PRO A 310 -11.84 1.62 -3.08
C PRO A 310 -10.65 0.75 -3.50
N GLU A 311 -10.74 -0.55 -3.26
CA GLU A 311 -9.72 -1.54 -3.58
C GLU A 311 -10.37 -2.74 -4.27
N VAL A 312 -9.73 -3.22 -5.33
CA VAL A 312 -10.04 -4.52 -5.92
C VAL A 312 -9.60 -5.62 -4.95
N MET A 313 -10.35 -6.73 -4.87
CA MET A 313 -9.96 -7.89 -4.06
C MET A 313 -9.36 -8.97 -4.97
N PRO A 314 -8.02 -9.13 -5.01
CA PRO A 314 -7.39 -10.15 -5.84
C PRO A 314 -7.81 -11.54 -5.36
N ARG A 315 -8.11 -12.45 -6.30
CA ARG A 315 -8.58 -13.84 -6.06
C ARG A 315 -10.04 -13.97 -5.62
N GLU A 316 -10.78 -12.88 -5.60
CA GLU A 316 -12.25 -12.88 -5.49
C GLU A 316 -12.87 -12.58 -6.87
N HIS A 317 -14.20 -12.68 -6.99
CA HIS A 317 -14.88 -12.32 -8.24
C HIS A 317 -14.71 -10.82 -8.56
N PRO A 318 -14.63 -10.42 -9.85
CA PRO A 318 -14.33 -9.03 -10.25
C PRO A 318 -15.28 -7.96 -9.72
N SER A 319 -16.54 -8.33 -9.44
CA SER A 319 -17.57 -7.46 -8.87
C SER A 319 -17.49 -7.32 -7.35
N ARG A 320 -16.53 -7.97 -6.67
CA ARG A 320 -16.30 -7.79 -5.24
C ARG A 320 -15.41 -6.58 -4.98
N LEU A 321 -15.94 -5.61 -4.25
CA LEU A 321 -15.28 -4.36 -3.91
C LEU A 321 -14.99 -4.28 -2.41
N ALA A 322 -13.75 -3.93 -2.08
CA ALA A 322 -13.37 -3.50 -0.74
C ALA A 322 -13.35 -1.97 -0.68
N LEU A 323 -14.28 -1.36 0.04
CA LEU A 323 -14.32 0.09 0.27
C LEU A 323 -13.79 0.41 1.67
N TRP A 324 -12.57 0.93 1.75
CA TRP A 324 -12.04 1.46 3.00
C TRP A 324 -12.25 2.97 3.10
N VAL A 325 -12.82 3.42 4.22
CA VAL A 325 -13.05 4.84 4.52
C VAL A 325 -12.34 5.22 5.81
N ALA A 326 -11.42 6.17 5.70
CA ALA A 326 -10.56 6.65 6.76
C ALA A 326 -11.29 7.60 7.72
N ASP A 327 -10.91 7.60 9.01
CA ASP A 327 -11.48 8.48 10.03
C ASP A 327 -11.21 9.96 9.76
N ARG A 328 -10.07 10.25 9.13
CA ARG A 328 -9.53 11.57 8.77
C ARG A 328 -8.84 11.45 7.41
N PRO A 329 -8.63 12.53 6.64
CA PRO A 329 -7.82 12.46 5.43
C PRO A 329 -6.47 11.82 5.77
N VAL A 330 -6.03 10.84 4.97
CA VAL A 330 -4.82 10.06 5.23
C VAL A 330 -3.57 10.96 5.22
N SER A 331 -3.55 12.01 4.41
CA SER A 331 -2.57 13.11 4.41
C SER A 331 -2.45 13.80 5.78
N ALA A 332 -3.57 13.98 6.48
CA ALA A 332 -3.63 14.60 7.81
C ALA A 332 -3.36 13.62 8.96
N MET A 333 -3.25 12.31 8.67
CA MET A 333 -2.90 11.33 9.68
C MET A 333 -1.39 11.29 9.92
N LYS A 334 -1.00 11.25 11.20
CA LYS A 334 0.40 11.06 11.58
C LYS A 334 0.81 9.61 11.39
N GLN A 335 1.79 9.36 10.52
CA GLN A 335 2.39 8.03 10.36
C GLN A 335 2.96 7.52 11.70
N PRO A 336 2.88 6.21 11.97
CA PRO A 336 3.62 5.59 13.05
C PRO A 336 5.13 5.87 12.88
N PRO A 337 5.89 5.98 13.99
CA PRO A 337 7.34 6.14 13.89
C PRO A 337 7.96 4.92 13.20
N TRP A 338 8.95 5.16 12.33
CA TRP A 338 9.62 4.09 11.62
C TRP A 338 10.33 3.15 12.61
N PRO A 339 10.09 1.82 12.59
CA PRO A 339 10.57 0.90 13.62
C PRO A 339 12.09 0.89 13.81
N LEU A 340 12.84 1.09 12.72
CA LEU A 340 14.30 1.05 12.70
C LEU A 340 14.95 2.41 13.04
N LEU A 341 14.15 3.44 13.34
CA LEU A 341 14.66 4.78 13.63
C LEU A 341 15.57 4.79 14.87
N ARG A 342 15.14 4.14 15.96
CA ARG A 342 15.84 4.19 17.26
C ARG A 342 16.87 3.08 17.47
N GLY A 343 16.72 1.94 16.80
CA GLY A 343 17.61 0.80 16.97
C GLY A 343 17.23 -0.37 16.06
N GLY A 344 17.98 -1.45 16.18
CA GLY A 344 17.85 -2.64 15.33
C GLY A 344 18.82 -2.66 14.16
N GLN A 345 18.97 -3.84 13.58
CA GLN A 345 19.73 -4.11 12.36
C GLN A 345 18.79 -4.70 11.31
N THR A 346 19.21 -4.66 10.06
CA THR A 346 18.51 -5.30 8.94
C THR A 346 19.37 -6.42 8.36
N ASP A 347 18.77 -7.21 7.48
CA ASP A 347 19.44 -8.27 6.74
C ASP A 347 18.97 -8.17 5.28
N PHE A 348 19.90 -8.00 4.35
CA PHE A 348 19.65 -7.92 2.91
C PHE A 348 18.77 -9.07 2.40
N PHE A 349 18.88 -10.25 3.02
CA PHE A 349 18.13 -11.46 2.63
C PHE A 349 16.75 -11.57 3.28
N LYS A 350 16.33 -10.60 4.11
CA LYS A 350 15.06 -10.60 4.84
C LYS A 350 14.26 -9.32 4.58
N PRO A 351 12.93 -9.36 4.73
CA PRO A 351 12.13 -8.16 4.66
C PRO A 351 12.42 -7.19 5.81
N PHE A 352 12.28 -5.89 5.55
CA PHE A 352 12.27 -4.83 6.57
C PHE A 352 11.10 -3.87 6.33
N VAL A 353 10.69 -3.13 7.36
CA VAL A 353 9.59 -2.16 7.24
C VAL A 353 10.05 -0.97 6.40
N TYR A 354 9.38 -0.70 5.29
CA TYR A 354 9.65 0.43 4.40
C TYR A 354 8.72 1.62 4.63
N GLY A 355 7.47 1.34 4.98
CA GLY A 355 6.48 2.40 5.08
C GLY A 355 5.18 1.88 5.61
N PHE A 356 4.11 2.59 5.28
CA PHE A 356 2.79 2.28 5.77
C PHE A 356 1.75 2.37 4.65
N ASP A 357 0.76 1.49 4.68
CA ASP A 357 -0.40 1.56 3.79
C ASP A 357 -1.39 2.66 4.27
N PRO A 358 -2.47 2.97 3.52
CA PRO A 358 -3.49 3.93 3.95
C PRO A 358 -4.07 3.61 5.34
N ARG A 359 -4.10 2.33 5.71
CA ARG A 359 -4.60 1.83 7.00
C ARG A 359 -3.55 1.91 8.12
N MET A 360 -2.41 2.54 7.85
CA MET A 360 -1.26 2.69 8.74
C MET A 360 -0.59 1.37 9.14
N ARG A 361 -0.83 0.28 8.41
CA ARG A 361 -0.16 -1.01 8.65
C ARG A 361 1.24 -0.96 8.06
N PRO A 362 2.25 -1.53 8.74
CA PRO A 362 3.61 -1.57 8.22
C PRO A 362 3.64 -2.37 6.91
N VAL A 363 4.32 -1.80 5.92
CA VAL A 363 4.54 -2.43 4.61
C VAL A 363 6.01 -2.80 4.51
N GLU A 364 6.27 -4.07 4.24
CA GLU A 364 7.61 -4.63 4.13
C GLU A 364 8.23 -4.41 2.75
N TYR A 365 9.56 -4.44 2.70
CA TYR A 365 10.40 -4.31 1.50
C TYR A 365 11.48 -5.38 1.50
N ARG A 366 11.74 -5.95 0.32
CA ARG A 366 12.64 -7.08 0.09
C ARG A 366 13.64 -6.73 -1.00
N MET A 367 14.92 -6.90 -0.67
CA MET A 367 16.04 -6.65 -1.56
C MET A 367 16.48 -7.90 -2.34
N ASP A 368 16.30 -9.06 -1.72
CA ASP A 368 16.79 -10.32 -2.21
C ASP A 368 16.21 -10.68 -3.58
N GLU A 369 17.10 -11.08 -4.47
CA GLU A 369 16.76 -11.49 -5.84
C GLU A 369 15.89 -10.50 -6.62
N ARG A 370 16.05 -9.20 -6.37
CA ARG A 370 15.23 -8.14 -7.00
C ARG A 370 16.08 -6.94 -7.38
N ASN A 371 15.50 -6.08 -8.21
CA ASN A 371 15.97 -4.72 -8.47
C ASN A 371 14.77 -3.79 -8.31
N SER A 372 15.04 -2.49 -8.16
CA SER A 372 14.01 -1.52 -7.80
C SER A 372 13.97 -0.29 -8.70
N LEU A 373 12.75 0.17 -8.99
CA LEU A 373 12.48 1.40 -9.75
C LEU A 373 11.57 2.31 -8.93
N PHE A 374 11.95 3.57 -8.79
CA PHE A 374 11.13 4.65 -8.26
C PHE A 374 10.91 5.69 -9.34
N ALA A 375 9.66 5.92 -9.71
CA ALA A 375 9.28 6.84 -10.77
C ALA A 375 8.22 7.82 -10.25
N GLY A 376 8.36 9.11 -10.55
CA GLY A 376 7.36 10.12 -10.20
C GLY A 376 7.90 11.53 -10.38
N PHE A 377 7.02 12.52 -10.50
CA PHE A 377 7.42 13.90 -10.77
C PHE A 377 8.25 14.56 -9.64
N PRO A 378 8.96 15.67 -9.93
CA PRO A 378 9.58 16.49 -8.90
C PRO A 378 8.57 16.84 -7.79
N GLY A 379 9.00 16.76 -6.52
CA GLY A 379 8.13 17.03 -5.37
C GLY A 379 7.17 15.90 -4.98
N SER A 380 7.11 14.79 -5.73
CA SER A 380 6.27 13.62 -5.37
C SER A 380 6.82 12.80 -4.18
N GLY A 381 8.08 13.03 -3.78
CA GLY A 381 8.75 12.26 -2.72
C GLY A 381 9.55 11.05 -3.22
N LYS A 382 9.98 11.07 -4.49
CA LYS A 382 10.84 10.03 -5.11
C LYS A 382 12.13 9.79 -4.33
N SER A 383 12.93 10.84 -4.09
CA SER A 383 14.20 10.72 -3.36
C SER A 383 13.98 10.26 -1.92
N LEU A 384 12.94 10.78 -1.24
CA LEU A 384 12.53 10.30 0.08
C LEU A 384 12.23 8.79 0.09
N SER A 385 11.51 8.31 -0.92
CA SER A 385 11.17 6.89 -1.06
C SER A 385 12.41 6.01 -1.24
N GLY A 386 13.34 6.41 -2.11
CA GLY A 386 14.61 5.71 -2.29
C GLY A 386 15.46 5.69 -1.01
N ARG A 387 15.54 6.82 -0.30
CA ARG A 387 16.30 6.93 0.97
C ARG A 387 15.85 5.95 2.03
N VAL A 388 14.56 5.64 2.14
CA VAL A 388 14.10 4.68 3.17
C VAL A 388 14.67 3.28 2.90
N VAL A 389 14.81 2.90 1.62
CA VAL A 389 15.43 1.63 1.24
C VAL A 389 16.91 1.62 1.60
N LEU A 390 17.63 2.67 1.22
CA LEU A 390 19.05 2.81 1.52
C LEU A 390 19.32 2.88 3.03
N ALA A 391 18.49 3.62 3.77
CA ALA A 391 18.55 3.71 5.23
C ALA A 391 18.27 2.35 5.90
N GLY A 392 17.33 1.57 5.34
CA GLY A 392 17.12 0.19 5.73
C GLY A 392 18.41 -0.63 5.56
N MET A 393 19.04 -0.56 4.40
CA MET A 393 20.26 -1.32 4.09
C MET A 393 21.54 -0.80 4.78
N ALA A 394 21.57 0.46 5.19
CA ALA A 394 22.67 1.01 5.99
C ALA A 394 22.83 0.25 7.31
N LEU A 395 21.75 -0.35 7.81
CA LEU A 395 21.68 -1.12 9.04
C LEU A 395 22.05 -2.60 8.90
N ASP A 396 22.38 -3.07 7.70
CA ASP A 396 23.00 -4.37 7.50
C ASP A 396 24.52 -4.18 7.35
N PRO A 397 25.35 -4.68 8.27
CA PRO A 397 26.81 -4.49 8.21
C PRO A 397 27.49 -5.17 7.01
N LEU A 398 26.84 -6.12 6.34
CA LEU A 398 27.42 -6.81 5.18
C LEU A 398 27.21 -6.06 3.87
N VAL A 399 26.28 -5.10 3.81
CA VAL A 399 25.98 -4.40 2.55
C VAL A 399 27.10 -3.42 2.21
N GLN A 400 27.54 -3.45 0.94
CA GLN A 400 28.37 -2.43 0.32
C GLN A 400 27.49 -1.52 -0.54
N PHE A 401 27.77 -0.22 -0.48
CA PHE A 401 27.02 0.79 -1.21
C PHE A 401 27.82 1.32 -2.41
N ALA A 402 27.10 1.66 -3.47
CA ALA A 402 27.63 2.43 -4.58
C ALA A 402 26.51 3.28 -5.17
N GLY A 403 26.68 4.58 -5.36
CA GLY A 403 25.62 5.31 -6.04
C GLY A 403 25.87 6.77 -6.30
N PHE A 404 25.11 7.26 -7.25
CA PHE A 404 25.28 8.58 -7.83
C PHE A 404 23.98 9.36 -7.80
N ASP A 405 24.05 10.61 -7.33
CA ASP A 405 22.99 11.61 -7.40
C ASP A 405 23.25 12.52 -8.59
N LEU A 406 22.62 12.23 -9.73
CA LEU A 406 22.81 13.01 -10.96
C LEU A 406 22.01 14.32 -10.97
N ALA A 407 21.22 14.60 -9.92
CA ALA A 407 20.59 15.91 -9.74
C ALA A 407 21.53 16.92 -9.08
N GLY A 408 22.54 16.45 -8.33
CA GLY A 408 23.45 17.30 -7.56
C GLY A 408 22.77 18.07 -6.41
N ARG A 409 21.67 17.55 -5.85
CA ARG A 409 20.89 18.24 -4.79
C ARG A 409 21.37 17.93 -3.38
N GLY A 410 22.32 17.01 -3.24
CA GLY A 410 22.81 16.55 -1.94
C GLY A 410 21.81 15.65 -1.22
N ASP A 411 20.88 15.07 -1.97
CA ASP A 411 19.77 14.29 -1.44
C ASP A 411 20.26 12.95 -0.85
N PHE A 412 21.47 12.50 -1.22
CA PHE A 412 22.05 11.22 -0.81
C PHE A 412 23.41 11.33 -0.10
N ASP A 413 23.88 12.55 0.20
CA ASP A 413 25.22 12.79 0.78
C ASP A 413 25.45 12.05 2.10
N ALA A 414 24.40 11.88 2.90
CA ALA A 414 24.47 11.14 4.15
C ALA A 414 24.92 9.68 3.97
N PHE A 415 24.82 9.11 2.76
CA PHE A 415 25.25 7.75 2.43
C PHE A 415 26.70 7.66 1.96
N GLU A 416 27.36 8.78 1.62
CA GLU A 416 28.75 8.81 1.15
C GLU A 416 29.72 8.04 2.05
N PRO A 417 29.68 8.16 3.41
CA PRO A 417 30.60 7.42 4.28
C PRO A 417 30.42 5.90 4.28
N LEU A 418 29.34 5.39 3.68
CA LEU A 418 29.07 3.95 3.52
C LEU A 418 29.55 3.40 2.17
N CYS A 419 29.93 4.29 1.24
CA CYS A 419 30.43 3.93 -0.07
C CYS A 419 31.97 3.85 -0.05
N PRO A 420 32.57 2.85 -0.71
CA PRO A 420 33.99 2.89 -1.02
C PRO A 420 34.36 4.12 -1.85
N ASP A 421 35.62 4.56 -1.74
CA ASP A 421 36.15 5.70 -2.50
C ASP A 421 35.87 5.57 -4.00
N GLY A 422 35.33 6.64 -4.60
CA GLY A 422 35.00 6.71 -6.02
C GLY A 422 33.72 5.96 -6.45
N LEU A 423 33.01 5.31 -5.51
CA LEU A 423 31.68 4.73 -5.75
C LEU A 423 30.53 5.62 -5.26
N PHE A 424 30.82 6.89 -4.95
CA PHE A 424 29.81 7.91 -4.68
C PHE A 424 30.11 9.19 -5.46
N GLY A 425 29.06 9.88 -5.89
CA GLY A 425 29.16 11.22 -6.48
C GLY A 425 27.82 11.93 -6.49
N SER A 426 27.84 13.25 -6.35
CA SER A 426 26.66 14.11 -6.45
C SER A 426 26.96 15.29 -7.36
N GLY A 427 26.25 15.38 -8.47
CA GLY A 427 26.51 16.38 -9.51
C GLY A 427 25.83 16.05 -10.83
N ALA A 428 25.46 17.08 -11.58
CA ALA A 428 24.90 16.96 -12.93
C ALA A 428 25.96 17.13 -14.04
N ASP A 429 27.23 17.28 -13.67
CA ASP A 429 28.35 17.47 -14.58
C ASP A 429 28.77 16.16 -15.27
N GLU A 430 29.54 16.32 -16.36
CA GLU A 430 30.02 15.20 -17.16
C GLU A 430 30.92 14.25 -16.35
N GLY A 431 31.73 14.78 -15.43
CA GLY A 431 32.59 13.97 -14.57
C GLY A 431 31.80 13.02 -13.69
N THR A 432 30.72 13.51 -13.07
CA THR A 432 29.82 12.69 -12.26
C THR A 432 29.10 11.62 -13.10
N LYS A 433 28.66 11.95 -14.32
CA LYS A 433 28.05 10.97 -15.24
C LYS A 433 29.04 9.87 -15.66
N GLN A 434 30.27 10.25 -15.98
CA GLN A 434 31.33 9.29 -16.31
C GLN A 434 31.68 8.39 -15.12
N ALA A 435 31.72 8.94 -13.90
CA ALA A 435 31.92 8.16 -12.68
C ALA A 435 30.76 7.17 -12.43
N ALA A 436 29.50 7.59 -12.65
CA ALA A 436 28.34 6.70 -12.58
C ALA A 436 28.41 5.57 -13.61
N TYR A 437 28.87 5.87 -14.84
CA TYR A 437 29.10 4.85 -15.85
C TYR A 437 30.22 3.88 -15.46
N ARG A 438 31.33 4.36 -14.87
CA ARG A 438 32.40 3.51 -14.34
C ARG A 438 31.90 2.58 -13.23
N MET A 439 30.99 3.04 -12.36
CA MET A 439 30.33 2.19 -11.39
C MET A 439 29.53 1.07 -12.07
N LEU A 440 28.78 1.36 -13.15
CA LEU A 440 28.06 0.31 -13.89
C LEU A 440 29.02 -0.74 -14.48
N MET A 441 30.16 -0.31 -15.03
CA MET A 441 31.19 -1.22 -15.53
C MET A 441 31.81 -2.06 -14.41
N TRP A 442 32.07 -1.47 -13.26
CA TRP A 442 32.51 -2.18 -12.05
C TRP A 442 31.46 -3.23 -11.62
N LEU A 443 30.17 -2.90 -11.60
CA LEU A 443 29.09 -3.84 -11.29
C LEU A 443 29.00 -5.01 -12.28
N LEU A 444 29.26 -4.76 -13.58
CA LEU A 444 29.33 -5.83 -14.58
C LEU A 444 30.49 -6.79 -14.29
N LYS A 445 31.68 -6.26 -14.00
CA LYS A 445 32.85 -7.06 -13.61
C LYS A 445 32.56 -7.86 -12.33
N GLU A 446 31.89 -7.26 -11.35
CA GLU A 446 31.43 -7.98 -10.15
C GLU A 446 30.47 -9.13 -10.52
N CYS A 447 29.58 -8.95 -11.51
CA CYS A 447 28.73 -10.04 -11.98
C CYS A 447 29.53 -11.21 -12.56
N ASP A 448 30.62 -10.94 -13.28
CA ASP A 448 31.51 -11.96 -13.86
C ASP A 448 32.30 -12.71 -12.78
N VAL A 449 32.84 -11.98 -11.80
CA VAL A 449 33.66 -12.54 -10.72
C VAL A 449 32.84 -13.34 -9.71
N ARG A 450 31.62 -12.89 -9.39
CA ARG A 450 30.78 -13.51 -8.35
C ARG A 450 30.18 -14.85 -8.79
N GLY A 451 29.83 -15.00 -10.06
CA GLY A 451 29.17 -16.20 -10.58
C GLY A 451 29.93 -17.51 -10.27
N PRO A 452 31.20 -17.64 -10.70
CA PRO A 452 32.01 -18.83 -10.42
C PRO A 452 32.20 -19.10 -8.92
N ARG A 453 32.37 -18.05 -8.11
CA ARG A 453 32.55 -18.18 -6.65
C ARG A 453 31.30 -18.70 -5.96
N ILE A 454 30.13 -18.20 -6.32
CA ILE A 454 28.85 -18.68 -5.77
C ILE A 454 28.64 -20.14 -6.16
N LYS A 455 28.96 -20.53 -7.41
CA LYS A 455 28.92 -21.93 -7.84
C LYS A 455 29.87 -22.81 -7.02
N HIS A 456 31.08 -22.33 -6.73
CA HIS A 456 32.03 -23.05 -5.87
C HIS A 456 31.48 -23.28 -4.44
N TYR A 457 30.88 -22.27 -3.81
CA TYR A 457 30.24 -22.47 -2.50
C TYR A 457 29.01 -23.38 -2.55
N ALA A 458 28.27 -23.38 -3.65
CA ALA A 458 27.17 -24.33 -3.85
C ALA A 458 27.69 -25.78 -3.92
N THR A 459 28.83 -26.04 -4.59
CA THR A 459 29.45 -27.38 -4.57
C THR A 459 29.92 -27.83 -3.18
N GLN A 460 30.12 -26.90 -2.25
CA GLN A 460 30.45 -27.18 -0.86
C GLN A 460 29.21 -27.37 0.04
N GLY A 461 28.00 -27.44 -0.55
CA GLY A 461 26.74 -27.62 0.19
C GLY A 461 26.28 -26.39 0.97
N MET A 462 26.89 -25.22 0.77
CA MET A 462 26.49 -23.97 1.45
C MET A 462 25.23 -23.33 0.84
N ASN A 463 24.81 -23.79 -0.34
CA ASN A 463 23.53 -23.45 -0.97
C ASN A 463 23.14 -24.51 -2.01
N SER A 464 21.85 -24.85 -2.10
CA SER A 464 21.28 -25.73 -3.13
C SER A 464 20.98 -25.02 -4.46
N GLU A 465 20.82 -23.70 -4.48
CA GLU A 465 20.27 -22.97 -5.64
C GLU A 465 21.28 -22.15 -6.46
N ASN A 466 22.60 -22.28 -6.22
CA ASN A 466 23.63 -21.44 -6.86
C ASN A 466 23.37 -19.92 -6.71
N LYS A 467 22.86 -19.50 -5.56
CA LYS A 467 22.57 -18.10 -5.24
C LYS A 467 23.41 -17.60 -4.08
N LEU A 468 23.55 -16.29 -3.96
CA LEU A 468 24.09 -15.71 -2.74
C LEU A 468 23.10 -15.88 -1.58
N ASN A 469 23.62 -16.22 -0.40
CA ASN A 469 22.87 -16.21 0.85
C ASN A 469 23.71 -15.57 1.98
N ARG A 470 23.08 -15.36 3.14
CA ARG A 470 23.74 -14.73 4.31
C ARG A 470 25.00 -15.47 4.76
N ALA A 471 24.98 -16.80 4.74
CA ALA A 471 26.11 -17.61 5.21
C ALA A 471 27.33 -17.44 4.30
N ILE A 472 27.13 -17.46 2.98
CA ILE A 472 28.19 -17.22 1.99
C ILE A 472 28.72 -15.78 2.12
N ALA A 473 27.85 -14.79 2.19
CA ALA A 473 28.25 -13.37 2.32
C ALA A 473 29.00 -13.05 3.62
N SER A 474 28.70 -13.79 4.70
CA SER A 474 29.42 -13.65 5.98
C SER A 474 30.80 -14.29 5.94
N LYS A 475 30.96 -15.38 5.18
CA LYS A 475 32.20 -16.13 5.06
C LYS A 475 33.17 -15.50 4.06
N ASP A 476 32.67 -14.99 2.94
CA ASP A 476 33.47 -14.40 1.87
C ASP A 476 33.14 -12.91 1.72
N ALA A 477 34.05 -12.06 2.18
CA ALA A 477 33.88 -10.60 2.11
C ALA A 477 33.70 -10.09 0.67
N ARG A 478 34.19 -10.83 -0.33
CA ARG A 478 34.08 -10.48 -1.76
C ARG A 478 32.69 -10.78 -2.33
N LEU A 479 31.88 -11.54 -1.59
CA LEU A 479 30.50 -11.88 -1.95
C LEU A 479 29.48 -11.13 -1.08
N ARG A 480 29.92 -10.09 -0.37
CA ARG A 480 29.03 -9.20 0.36
C ARG A 480 28.01 -8.54 -0.60
N PRO A 481 26.73 -8.39 -0.21
CA PRO A 481 25.72 -7.80 -1.09
C PRO A 481 26.09 -6.38 -1.49
N ILE A 482 25.83 -6.01 -2.73
CA ILE A 482 26.01 -4.65 -3.25
C ILE A 482 24.63 -4.02 -3.46
N VAL A 483 24.40 -2.86 -2.85
CA VAL A 483 23.23 -2.02 -3.10
C VAL A 483 23.71 -0.80 -3.89
N ALA A 484 23.39 -0.80 -5.18
CA ALA A 484 23.73 0.27 -6.09
C ALA A 484 22.52 1.19 -6.34
N TRP A 485 22.72 2.51 -6.45
CA TRP A 485 21.64 3.42 -6.87
C TRP A 485 22.09 4.50 -7.85
N ILE A 486 21.15 4.95 -8.68
CA ILE A 486 21.31 6.12 -9.55
C ILE A 486 20.05 6.97 -9.40
N ASP A 487 20.20 8.16 -8.81
CA ASP A 487 19.15 9.18 -8.83
C ASP A 487 19.21 9.97 -10.13
N GLU A 488 18.04 10.31 -10.66
CA GLU A 488 17.85 10.89 -12.00
C GLU A 488 18.55 10.10 -13.11
N VAL A 489 18.31 8.79 -13.16
CA VAL A 489 18.92 7.88 -14.15
C VAL A 489 18.73 8.33 -15.61
N GLN A 490 17.67 9.10 -15.90
CA GLN A 490 17.46 9.66 -17.23
C GLN A 490 18.63 10.53 -17.69
N GLU A 491 19.30 11.27 -16.79
CA GLU A 491 20.43 12.15 -17.13
C GLU A 491 21.61 11.36 -17.69
N LEU A 492 21.76 10.11 -17.24
CA LEU A 492 22.77 9.18 -17.76
C LEU A 492 22.31 8.52 -19.05
N ILE A 493 21.05 8.09 -19.14
CA ILE A 493 20.51 7.36 -20.31
C ILE A 493 20.41 8.27 -21.54
N THR A 494 20.05 9.53 -21.36
CA THR A 494 19.92 10.49 -22.46
C THR A 494 21.25 11.11 -22.86
N ASP A 495 22.35 10.74 -22.19
CA ASP A 495 23.67 11.21 -22.57
C ASP A 495 24.04 10.73 -24.00
N PRO A 496 24.45 11.64 -24.91
CA PRO A 496 24.77 11.28 -26.29
C PRO A 496 25.93 10.28 -26.43
N GLU A 497 26.90 10.32 -25.52
CA GLU A 497 28.14 9.56 -25.61
C GLU A 497 28.02 8.20 -24.92
N ILE A 498 27.55 8.19 -23.67
CA ILE A 498 27.56 6.99 -22.82
C ILE A 498 26.18 6.37 -22.61
N GLY A 499 25.09 7.08 -22.92
CA GLY A 499 23.74 6.68 -22.51
C GLY A 499 23.26 5.33 -23.03
N LYS A 500 23.56 5.00 -24.29
CA LYS A 500 23.23 3.69 -24.88
C LYS A 500 23.97 2.53 -24.19
N SER A 501 25.24 2.73 -23.86
CA SER A 501 26.05 1.73 -23.17
C SER A 501 25.68 1.60 -21.72
N ALA A 502 25.36 2.71 -21.05
CA ALA A 502 24.82 2.71 -19.69
C ALA A 502 23.51 1.91 -19.63
N ALA A 503 22.58 2.12 -20.58
CA ALA A 503 21.34 1.37 -20.66
C ALA A 503 21.55 -0.14 -20.89
N ALA A 504 22.50 -0.51 -21.75
CA ALA A 504 22.88 -1.90 -21.98
C ALA A 504 23.50 -2.54 -20.73
N ALA A 505 24.41 -1.84 -20.06
CA ALA A 505 25.05 -2.27 -18.83
C ALA A 505 24.01 -2.50 -17.72
N MET A 506 23.14 -1.52 -17.47
CA MET A 506 22.04 -1.65 -16.51
C MET A 506 21.15 -2.86 -16.81
N THR A 507 20.77 -3.06 -18.08
CA THR A 507 19.95 -4.22 -18.48
C THR A 507 20.64 -5.54 -18.14
N SER A 508 21.94 -5.65 -18.40
CA SER A 508 22.74 -6.84 -18.09
C SER A 508 22.88 -7.06 -16.57
N ILE A 509 23.19 -6.01 -15.81
CA ILE A 509 23.28 -6.05 -14.34
C ILE A 509 21.94 -6.49 -13.74
N ILE A 510 20.82 -5.91 -14.17
CA ILE A 510 19.49 -6.23 -13.63
C ILE A 510 19.16 -7.73 -13.84
N LYS A 511 19.52 -8.28 -15.00
CA LYS A 511 19.29 -9.70 -15.32
C LYS A 511 20.20 -10.64 -14.53
N ARG A 512 21.48 -10.29 -14.39
CA ARG A 512 22.52 -11.17 -13.83
C ARG A 512 22.69 -11.02 -12.33
N GLY A 513 22.63 -9.80 -11.83
CA GLY A 513 22.93 -9.40 -10.45
C GLY A 513 22.01 -10.03 -9.41
N ARG A 514 20.79 -10.41 -9.82
CA ARG A 514 19.75 -11.01 -8.98
C ARG A 514 20.26 -12.15 -8.08
N ALA A 515 20.91 -13.14 -8.68
CA ALA A 515 21.43 -14.31 -7.96
C ALA A 515 22.77 -14.03 -7.25
N LEU A 516 23.42 -12.92 -7.61
CA LEU A 516 24.78 -12.56 -7.18
C LEU A 516 24.80 -11.57 -6.00
N GLY A 517 23.62 -11.21 -5.48
CA GLY A 517 23.47 -10.24 -4.39
C GLY A 517 23.78 -8.81 -4.80
N ILE A 518 23.55 -8.46 -6.07
CA ILE A 518 23.65 -7.09 -6.57
C ILE A 518 22.24 -6.56 -6.80
N HIS A 519 21.88 -5.49 -6.09
CA HIS A 519 20.58 -4.84 -6.18
C HIS A 519 20.76 -3.42 -6.71
N LEU A 520 20.23 -3.15 -7.90
CA LEU A 520 20.23 -1.84 -8.53
C LEU A 520 18.91 -1.11 -8.27
N ILE A 521 18.99 0.11 -7.74
CA ILE A 521 17.88 1.02 -7.50
C ILE A 521 17.97 2.18 -8.49
N LEU A 522 16.99 2.28 -9.38
CA LEU A 522 16.89 3.37 -10.34
C LEU A 522 15.79 4.34 -9.91
N MET A 523 16.08 5.64 -9.97
CA MET A 523 15.11 6.67 -9.67
C MET A 523 15.02 7.66 -10.84
N THR A 524 13.82 7.92 -11.32
CA THR A 524 13.59 8.85 -12.44
C THR A 524 12.43 9.81 -12.18
N GLN A 525 12.59 11.06 -12.59
CA GLN A 525 11.48 12.02 -12.69
C GLN A 525 10.87 12.07 -14.10
N ARG A 526 11.61 11.61 -15.12
CA ARG A 526 11.19 11.63 -16.51
C ARG A 526 10.81 10.22 -16.97
N ILE A 527 9.51 10.03 -17.20
CA ILE A 527 8.93 8.72 -17.51
C ILE A 527 8.48 8.71 -18.97
N ASP A 528 9.45 8.56 -19.88
CA ASP A 528 9.21 8.34 -21.30
C ASP A 528 10.07 7.17 -21.81
N LYS A 529 9.86 6.78 -23.08
CA LYS A 529 10.51 5.59 -23.66
C LYS A 529 12.01 5.78 -23.84
N GLU A 530 12.43 7.02 -24.07
CA GLU A 530 13.81 7.42 -24.31
C GLU A 530 14.61 7.44 -23.00
N SER A 531 14.02 7.97 -21.94
CA SER A 531 14.61 8.14 -20.61
C SER A 531 14.60 6.87 -19.79
N LEU A 532 13.67 5.95 -20.07
CA LEU A 532 13.52 4.70 -19.33
C LEU A 532 13.21 3.52 -20.29
N PRO A 533 14.22 3.01 -21.02
CA PRO A 533 14.03 2.01 -22.05
C PRO A 533 13.41 0.71 -21.52
N LYS A 534 12.54 0.08 -22.32
CA LYS A 534 11.84 -1.17 -21.95
C LYS A 534 12.79 -2.29 -21.52
N GLY A 535 13.99 -2.35 -22.10
CA GLY A 535 15.01 -3.33 -21.73
C GLY A 535 15.42 -3.24 -20.25
N VAL A 536 15.47 -2.02 -19.71
CA VAL A 536 15.77 -1.75 -18.31
C VAL A 536 14.54 -2.04 -17.45
N THR A 537 13.39 -1.42 -17.75
CA THR A 537 12.20 -1.46 -16.88
C THR A 537 11.60 -2.85 -16.76
N SER A 538 11.51 -3.60 -17.86
CA SER A 538 10.81 -4.90 -17.91
C SER A 538 11.38 -5.95 -16.96
N ASN A 539 12.68 -5.87 -16.63
CA ASN A 539 13.36 -6.84 -15.76
C ASN A 539 13.40 -6.41 -14.28
N ILE A 540 12.93 -5.20 -13.96
CA ILE A 540 12.83 -4.71 -12.58
C ILE A 540 11.51 -5.20 -11.99
N ALA A 541 11.56 -6.04 -10.96
CA ALA A 541 10.36 -6.59 -10.31
C ALA A 541 9.72 -5.60 -9.35
N ASN A 542 10.52 -4.89 -8.53
CA ASN A 542 10.01 -3.97 -7.54
C ASN A 542 9.85 -2.59 -8.17
N ARG A 543 8.62 -2.14 -8.41
CA ARG A 543 8.39 -0.80 -9.00
C ARG A 543 7.45 -0.01 -8.11
N THR A 544 7.78 1.25 -7.91
CA THR A 544 6.95 2.21 -7.18
C THR A 544 6.74 3.43 -8.07
N CYS A 545 5.49 3.72 -8.39
CA CYS A 545 5.09 4.90 -9.12
C CYS A 545 4.42 5.87 -8.14
N LEU A 546 5.09 6.98 -7.87
CA LEU A 546 4.55 8.12 -7.12
C LEU A 546 3.69 8.98 -8.06
N ALA A 547 3.31 10.19 -7.61
CA ALA A 547 2.48 11.11 -8.39
C ALA A 547 3.00 11.32 -9.84
N VAL A 548 2.12 11.07 -10.81
CA VAL A 548 2.31 11.23 -12.26
C VAL A 548 1.03 11.80 -12.89
N PRO A 549 1.04 12.40 -14.09
CA PRO A 549 -0.10 13.16 -14.58
C PRO A 549 -1.12 12.28 -15.30
N SER A 550 -0.69 11.15 -15.90
CA SER A 550 -1.53 10.35 -16.76
C SER A 550 -1.30 8.84 -16.61
N HIS A 551 -2.18 8.09 -17.25
CA HIS A 551 -2.12 6.64 -17.32
C HIS A 551 -0.92 6.13 -18.12
N VAL A 552 -0.38 6.92 -19.05
CA VAL A 552 0.76 6.52 -19.89
C VAL A 552 2.01 6.36 -19.04
N GLU A 553 2.33 7.35 -18.20
CA GLU A 553 3.47 7.28 -17.27
C GLU A 553 3.26 6.19 -16.22
N THR A 554 2.02 5.97 -15.79
CA THR A 554 1.67 4.88 -14.87
C THR A 554 2.06 3.52 -15.47
N ASP A 555 1.68 3.25 -16.71
CA ASP A 555 1.97 2.00 -17.40
C ASP A 555 3.46 1.86 -17.75
N LEU A 556 4.15 2.95 -18.07
CA LEU A 556 5.61 2.94 -18.28
C LEU A 556 6.37 2.63 -16.98
N ALA A 557 5.91 3.16 -15.85
CA ALA A 557 6.56 2.97 -14.55
C ALA A 557 6.23 1.62 -13.90
N LEU A 558 4.98 1.18 -13.92
CA LEU A 558 4.53 -0.04 -13.23
C LEU A 558 4.47 -1.26 -14.15
N GLY A 559 4.33 -1.06 -15.46
CA GLY A 559 4.17 -2.11 -16.46
C GLY A 559 2.88 -1.93 -17.27
N THR A 560 2.90 -2.41 -18.50
CA THR A 560 1.77 -2.26 -19.43
C THR A 560 0.47 -2.81 -18.85
N GLY A 561 -0.59 -1.99 -18.85
CA GLY A 561 -1.90 -2.35 -18.33
C GLY A 561 -2.07 -2.17 -16.82
N ALA A 562 -1.05 -1.70 -16.09
CA ALA A 562 -1.16 -1.43 -14.66
C ALA A 562 -2.28 -0.43 -14.34
N TYR A 563 -2.45 0.61 -15.16
CA TYR A 563 -3.56 1.55 -15.00
C TYR A 563 -4.91 0.84 -15.16
N ARG A 564 -5.08 -0.04 -16.14
CA ARG A 564 -6.33 -0.83 -16.29
C ARG A 564 -6.57 -1.81 -15.14
N GLN A 565 -5.51 -2.24 -14.46
CA GLN A 565 -5.59 -3.09 -13.27
C GLN A 565 -5.89 -2.30 -11.98
N GLY A 566 -6.12 -0.99 -12.07
CA GLY A 566 -6.51 -0.12 -10.95
C GLY A 566 -5.38 0.71 -10.35
N ALA A 567 -4.21 0.80 -10.97
CA ALA A 567 -3.13 1.67 -10.49
C ALA A 567 -3.51 3.15 -10.68
N ARG A 568 -3.71 3.90 -9.59
CA ARG A 568 -4.10 5.33 -9.66
C ARG A 568 -3.08 6.28 -9.04
N PRO A 569 -1.79 6.26 -9.46
CA PRO A 569 -0.82 7.26 -8.99
C PRO A 569 -1.15 8.67 -9.48
N THR A 570 -2.02 8.81 -10.49
CA THR A 570 -2.58 10.08 -10.98
C THR A 570 -3.46 10.83 -9.99
N GLN A 571 -3.91 10.15 -8.93
CA GLN A 571 -4.74 10.75 -7.89
C GLN A 571 -3.93 11.38 -6.76
N PHE A 572 -2.61 11.21 -6.73
CA PHE A 572 -1.76 11.80 -5.71
C PHE A 572 -1.40 13.24 -6.07
N GLU A 573 -1.55 14.15 -5.11
CA GLU A 573 -1.21 15.56 -5.27
C GLU A 573 0.26 15.81 -4.91
N VAL A 574 1.00 16.44 -5.81
CA VAL A 574 2.42 16.78 -5.60
C VAL A 574 2.56 17.77 -4.44
N GLY A 575 3.56 17.58 -3.57
CA GLY A 575 3.77 18.41 -2.38
C GLY A 575 2.90 18.00 -1.19
N VAL A 576 1.62 17.72 -1.39
CA VAL A 576 0.68 17.29 -0.33
C VAL A 576 0.84 15.80 -0.01
N ASP A 577 0.77 14.95 -1.04
CA ASP A 577 0.84 13.50 -0.92
C ASP A 577 2.27 12.96 -1.09
N SER A 578 3.27 13.78 -0.78
CA SER A 578 4.68 13.42 -0.91
C SER A 578 5.00 12.09 -0.20
N GLY A 579 5.63 11.17 -0.95
CA GLY A 579 6.02 9.83 -0.52
C GLY A 579 4.95 8.76 -0.73
N TRP A 580 3.73 9.12 -1.16
CA TRP A 580 2.74 8.15 -1.62
C TRP A 580 3.07 7.63 -3.01
N GLY A 581 2.87 6.33 -3.20
CA GLY A 581 2.97 5.69 -4.50
C GLY A 581 2.24 4.36 -4.56
N VAL A 582 1.92 3.94 -5.76
CA VAL A 582 1.45 2.59 -6.04
C VAL A 582 2.65 1.69 -6.28
N ARG A 583 2.70 0.54 -5.60
CA ARG A 583 3.83 -0.39 -5.66
C ARG A 583 3.41 -1.75 -6.19
N VAL A 584 4.29 -2.34 -7.02
CA VAL A 584 4.18 -3.71 -7.56
C VAL A 584 5.44 -4.52 -7.26
N GLY A 585 5.34 -5.85 -7.40
CA GLY A 585 6.44 -6.78 -7.18
C GLY A 585 6.41 -7.52 -5.83
N TYR A 586 5.59 -7.08 -4.88
CA TYR A 586 5.54 -7.61 -3.51
C TYR A 586 4.29 -8.44 -3.20
N GLY A 587 3.65 -8.98 -4.25
CA GLY A 587 2.31 -9.55 -4.19
C GLY A 587 1.32 -8.66 -4.96
N PRO A 588 0.05 -8.57 -4.50
CA PRO A 588 -0.92 -7.64 -5.08
C PRO A 588 -0.39 -6.22 -5.14
N MET A 589 -0.88 -5.46 -6.11
CA MET A 589 -0.62 -4.03 -6.21
C MET A 589 -1.24 -3.30 -5.02
N THR A 590 -0.47 -2.42 -4.38
CA THR A 590 -0.92 -1.68 -3.20
C THR A 590 -0.42 -0.25 -3.19
N SER A 591 -1.25 0.68 -2.72
CA SER A 591 -0.80 2.03 -2.37
C SER A 591 -0.01 1.99 -1.07
N VAL A 592 1.16 2.63 -1.05
CA VAL A 592 2.06 2.69 0.10
C VAL A 592 2.65 4.09 0.20
N ARG A 593 2.78 4.58 1.43
CA ARG A 593 3.56 5.77 1.75
C ARG A 593 4.89 5.35 2.34
N ALA A 594 5.99 5.81 1.75
CA ALA A 594 7.31 5.67 2.34
C ALA A 594 7.32 6.24 3.77
N ALA A 595 8.10 5.64 4.68
CA ALA A 595 8.29 6.22 6.00
C ALA A 595 8.96 7.59 5.88
N TYR A 596 8.43 8.59 6.56
CA TYR A 596 9.06 9.91 6.57
C TYR A 596 10.35 9.89 7.41
N LEU A 597 11.50 10.08 6.76
CA LEU A 597 12.80 10.27 7.37
C LEU A 597 13.32 11.65 6.99
N ASP A 598 13.51 12.52 7.98
CA ASP A 598 14.18 13.80 7.78
C ASP A 598 15.70 13.59 7.59
N ARG A 599 16.40 14.65 7.16
CA ARG A 599 17.86 14.59 6.91
C ARG A 599 18.63 14.13 8.15
N ALA A 600 18.30 14.69 9.32
CA ALA A 600 18.97 14.36 10.57
C ALA A 600 18.75 12.90 10.99
N ALA A 601 17.57 12.32 10.73
CA ALA A 601 17.32 10.90 10.96
C ALA A 601 18.17 10.03 10.03
N VAL A 602 18.27 10.38 8.74
CA VAL A 602 19.09 9.64 7.78
C VAL A 602 20.57 9.70 8.18
N GLU A 603 21.11 10.87 8.51
CA GLU A 603 22.49 11.04 8.98
C GLU A 603 22.78 10.17 10.21
N LYS A 604 21.88 10.13 11.19
CA LYS A 604 21.99 9.25 12.38
C LYS A 604 21.98 7.76 12.02
N ILE A 605 21.14 7.37 11.07
CA ILE A 605 21.07 5.98 10.59
C ILE A 605 22.37 5.60 9.87
N CYS A 606 22.88 6.46 9.00
CA CYS A 606 24.13 6.23 8.29
C CYS A 606 25.33 6.17 9.24
N ALA A 607 25.42 7.08 10.21
CA ALA A 607 26.45 7.02 11.25
C ALA A 607 26.41 5.70 12.04
N ARG A 608 25.20 5.20 12.35
CA ARG A 608 25.04 3.87 12.96
C ARG A 608 25.48 2.75 12.01
N GLY A 609 25.18 2.87 10.73
CA GLY A 609 25.63 1.94 9.69
C GLY A 609 27.16 1.87 9.57
N VAL A 610 27.85 3.01 9.65
CA VAL A 610 29.32 3.09 9.69
C VAL A 610 29.86 2.41 10.95
N ALA A 611 29.28 2.71 12.11
CA ALA A 611 29.68 2.09 13.38
C ALA A 611 29.52 0.57 13.36
N LEU A 612 28.43 0.05 12.77
CA LEU A 612 28.20 -1.40 12.60
C LEU A 612 29.25 -2.08 11.70
N ARG A 613 29.92 -1.32 10.83
CA ARG A 613 31.00 -1.79 9.94
C ARG A 613 32.39 -1.65 10.55
N GLY A 614 32.51 -1.07 11.75
CA GLY A 614 33.78 -0.83 12.43
C GLY A 614 34.55 0.40 11.96
N GLY A 615 33.94 1.29 11.17
CA GLY A 615 34.58 2.50 10.63
C GLY A 615 34.27 2.75 9.16
N VAL A 616 35.09 3.60 8.54
CA VAL A 616 34.97 3.98 7.12
C VAL A 616 35.34 2.80 6.22
N THR A 617 34.64 2.67 5.09
CA THR A 617 34.91 1.66 4.07
C THR A 617 36.22 1.92 3.35
N GLY A 618 37.01 0.86 3.08
CA GLY A 618 38.24 0.96 2.27
C GLY A 618 37.94 1.18 0.78
N PRO A 619 38.98 1.48 -0.03
CA PRO A 619 38.83 1.82 -1.45
C PRO A 619 38.34 0.63 -2.29
N ALA A 620 37.56 0.90 -3.33
CA ALA A 620 37.17 -0.09 -4.34
C ALA A 620 38.18 -0.13 -5.50
N ASP A 621 38.43 -1.33 -6.04
CA ASP A 621 39.20 -1.50 -7.29
C ASP A 621 38.33 -1.12 -8.47
N LEU A 622 38.31 0.19 -8.78
CA LEU A 622 37.56 0.74 -9.90
C LEU A 622 38.31 0.50 -11.21
N PRO A 623 37.61 0.12 -12.30
CA PRO A 623 38.23 0.13 -13.61
C PRO A 623 38.77 1.52 -13.92
N ALA A 624 39.97 1.57 -14.48
CA ALA A 624 40.60 2.82 -14.91
C ALA A 624 39.64 3.60 -15.82
N ALA A 625 39.59 4.93 -15.65
CA ALA A 625 38.87 5.78 -16.60
C ALA A 625 39.47 5.56 -17.99
N ARG A 626 38.66 5.07 -18.92
CA ARG A 626 39.07 4.69 -20.27
C ARG A 626 38.31 5.52 -21.28
N ASP A 627 39.04 6.13 -22.20
CA ASP A 627 38.46 6.75 -23.37
C ASP A 627 38.40 5.72 -24.49
N ILE A 628 37.19 5.54 -25.04
CA ILE A 628 36.96 4.61 -26.14
C ILE A 628 37.78 4.95 -27.39
N LEU A 629 38.07 6.23 -27.65
CA LEU A 629 38.86 6.66 -28.81
C LEU A 629 40.33 6.29 -28.64
N ASP A 630 40.89 6.49 -27.45
CA ASP A 630 42.26 6.08 -27.12
C ASP A 630 42.40 4.55 -27.15
N ASP A 631 41.43 3.84 -26.57
CA ASP A 631 41.44 2.38 -26.56
C ASP A 631 41.29 1.80 -27.98
N LEU A 632 40.45 2.41 -28.84
CA LEU A 632 40.37 2.07 -30.26
C LEU A 632 41.69 2.30 -30.99
N ARG A 633 42.38 3.40 -30.68
CA ARG A 633 43.68 3.72 -31.27
C ARG A 633 44.76 2.72 -30.87
N VAL A 634 44.69 2.20 -29.64
CA VAL A 634 45.62 1.19 -29.11
C VAL A 634 45.41 -0.18 -29.74
N VAL A 635 44.15 -0.59 -29.99
CA VAL A 635 43.86 -1.89 -30.64
C VAL A 635 43.95 -1.85 -32.17
N TRP A 636 44.29 -0.69 -32.73
CA TRP A 636 44.44 -0.53 -34.18
C TRP A 636 45.74 -1.17 -34.67
N VAL A 637 45.64 -2.02 -35.67
CA VAL A 637 46.81 -2.69 -36.27
C VAL A 637 47.47 -1.76 -37.29
N ALA A 638 48.80 -1.78 -37.35
CA ALA A 638 49.56 -1.05 -38.36
C ALA A 638 49.08 -1.43 -39.78
N ASP A 639 49.07 -0.46 -40.70
CA ASP A 639 48.67 -0.58 -42.11
C ASP A 639 47.17 -0.79 -42.39
N GLU A 640 46.29 -0.76 -41.38
CA GLU A 640 44.84 -0.78 -41.58
C GLU A 640 44.25 0.62 -41.78
N ARG A 641 43.80 0.94 -43.01
CA ARG A 641 43.11 2.21 -43.32
C ARG A 641 41.71 2.32 -42.70
N GLY A 642 41.05 1.20 -42.44
CA GLY A 642 39.72 1.13 -41.85
C GLY A 642 39.39 -0.29 -41.42
N GLN A 643 38.49 -0.44 -40.45
CA GLN A 643 38.12 -1.74 -39.91
C GLN A 643 36.63 -1.86 -39.57
N HIS A 644 36.09 -3.08 -39.65
CA HIS A 644 34.69 -3.39 -39.32
C HIS A 644 34.44 -3.44 -37.81
N TRP A 645 33.22 -3.10 -37.39
CA TRP A 645 32.87 -3.08 -35.96
C TRP A 645 33.02 -4.43 -35.27
N GLU A 646 32.69 -5.53 -35.96
CA GLU A 646 32.85 -6.89 -35.42
C GLU A 646 34.30 -7.17 -35.01
N VAL A 647 35.25 -6.77 -35.86
CA VAL A 647 36.68 -6.98 -35.62
C VAL A 647 37.20 -6.03 -34.54
N LEU A 648 36.81 -4.75 -34.57
CA LEU A 648 37.21 -3.79 -33.54
C LEU A 648 36.67 -4.17 -32.16
N THR A 649 35.43 -4.67 -32.09
CA THR A 649 34.82 -5.14 -30.85
C THR A 649 35.55 -6.35 -30.30
N ALA A 650 35.87 -7.33 -31.15
CA ALA A 650 36.65 -8.50 -30.74
C ALA A 650 38.04 -8.11 -30.22
N ARG A 651 38.75 -7.19 -30.90
CA ARG A 651 40.07 -6.73 -30.46
C ARG A 651 40.02 -5.94 -29.14
N LEU A 652 39.00 -5.10 -28.98
CA LEU A 652 38.77 -4.39 -27.71
C LEU A 652 38.46 -5.37 -26.58
N ALA A 653 37.63 -6.39 -26.84
CA ALA A 653 37.34 -7.45 -25.89
C ALA A 653 38.58 -8.28 -25.54
N ASP A 654 39.44 -8.59 -26.51
CA ASP A 654 40.68 -9.34 -26.29
C ASP A 654 41.71 -8.53 -25.49
N ARG A 655 41.88 -7.24 -25.84
CA ARG A 655 42.90 -6.38 -25.21
C ARG A 655 42.47 -5.86 -23.85
N PHE A 656 41.18 -5.56 -23.70
CA PHE A 656 40.58 -4.99 -22.50
C PHE A 656 39.30 -5.75 -22.11
N PRO A 657 39.43 -7.03 -21.71
CA PRO A 657 38.28 -7.90 -21.44
C PRO A 657 37.36 -7.34 -20.35
N ASP A 658 37.95 -6.70 -19.34
CA ASP A 658 37.22 -6.08 -18.22
C ASP A 658 36.30 -4.91 -18.65
N ALA A 659 36.61 -4.22 -19.76
CA ALA A 659 35.88 -3.05 -20.21
C ALA A 659 34.94 -3.35 -21.40
N TYR A 660 35.35 -4.25 -22.31
CA TYR A 660 34.65 -4.45 -23.58
C TYR A 660 34.24 -5.90 -23.84
N GLY A 661 34.48 -6.84 -22.92
CA GLY A 661 34.22 -8.27 -23.11
C GLY A 661 32.76 -8.62 -23.43
N SER A 662 31.79 -7.83 -22.97
CA SER A 662 30.37 -8.02 -23.27
C SER A 662 29.80 -7.00 -24.25
N LEU A 663 30.64 -6.14 -24.84
CA LEU A 663 30.21 -5.09 -25.75
C LEU A 663 29.83 -5.71 -27.10
N THR A 664 28.69 -5.32 -27.66
CA THR A 664 28.29 -5.76 -29.01
C THR A 664 28.81 -4.79 -30.08
N PRO A 665 28.99 -5.22 -31.34
CA PRO A 665 29.42 -4.33 -32.43
C PRO A 665 28.52 -3.12 -32.63
N ASP A 666 27.20 -3.28 -32.46
CA ASP A 666 26.24 -2.18 -32.54
C ASP A 666 26.39 -1.19 -31.37
N ALA A 667 26.66 -1.69 -30.16
CA ALA A 667 26.92 -0.85 -28.99
C ALA A 667 28.24 -0.09 -29.15
N LEU A 668 29.30 -0.73 -29.67
CA LEU A 668 30.56 -0.06 -29.99
C LEU A 668 30.35 1.03 -31.04
N SER A 669 29.66 0.73 -32.14
CA SER A 669 29.36 1.72 -33.17
C SER A 669 28.57 2.90 -32.61
N ALA A 670 27.63 2.64 -31.71
CA ALA A 670 26.85 3.67 -31.05
C ALA A 670 27.70 4.56 -30.14
N LEU A 671 28.61 3.99 -29.35
CA LEU A 671 29.55 4.73 -28.49
C LEU A 671 30.41 5.70 -29.30
N VAL A 672 31.01 5.20 -30.38
CA VAL A 672 31.92 6.00 -31.21
C VAL A 672 31.18 7.12 -31.95
N ARG A 673 29.96 6.85 -32.44
CA ARG A 673 29.11 7.91 -33.01
C ARG A 673 28.70 8.96 -31.97
N GLY A 674 28.52 8.55 -30.72
CA GLY A 674 28.23 9.45 -29.60
C GLY A 674 29.32 10.50 -29.41
N LYS A 675 30.59 10.11 -29.57
CA LYS A 675 31.78 10.98 -29.59
C LYS A 675 31.89 11.86 -30.86
N LYS A 676 30.82 12.00 -31.64
CA LYS A 676 30.74 12.77 -32.89
C LYS A 676 31.74 12.34 -33.97
N VAL A 677 32.25 11.11 -33.91
CA VAL A 677 33.15 10.58 -34.93
C VAL A 677 32.37 10.14 -36.17
N GLU A 678 32.82 10.57 -37.35
CA GLU A 678 32.25 10.14 -38.62
C GLU A 678 32.44 8.62 -38.82
N CYS A 679 31.34 7.88 -38.76
CA CYS A 679 31.33 6.42 -38.91
C CYS A 679 30.71 6.03 -40.26
N SER A 680 31.36 5.15 -41.02
CA SER A 680 30.85 4.71 -42.32
C SER A 680 30.01 3.43 -42.23
N ARG A 681 28.90 3.39 -42.99
CA ARG A 681 28.10 2.17 -43.19
C ARG A 681 28.77 1.18 -44.15
N GLN A 682 29.72 1.64 -44.95
CA GLN A 682 30.47 0.83 -45.91
C GLN A 682 31.96 1.15 -45.80
N VAL A 683 32.67 0.36 -45.01
CA VAL A 683 34.13 0.36 -44.94
C VAL A 683 34.64 -0.83 -45.75
N LYS A 684 35.43 -0.56 -46.79
CA LYS A 684 35.99 -1.60 -47.67
C LYS A 684 37.26 -2.17 -47.06
N VAL A 685 37.19 -3.39 -46.56
CA VAL A 685 38.34 -4.10 -45.97
C VAL A 685 38.48 -5.45 -46.65
N LYS A 686 39.66 -5.70 -47.26
CA LYS A 686 40.02 -6.97 -47.94
C LYS A 686 38.90 -7.52 -48.85
N GLY A 687 38.25 -6.64 -49.63
CA GLY A 687 37.20 -7.02 -50.58
C GLY A 687 35.78 -7.11 -50.02
N SER A 688 35.57 -6.92 -48.72
CA SER A 688 34.24 -6.93 -48.09
C SER A 688 33.83 -5.54 -47.59
N ASN A 689 32.56 -5.17 -47.82
CA ASN A 689 31.98 -3.91 -47.38
C ASN A 689 31.02 -4.19 -46.21
N ARG A 690 31.38 -3.72 -45.02
CA ARG A 690 30.51 -3.76 -43.82
C ARG A 690 30.60 -2.43 -43.08
N SER A 691 29.75 -2.25 -42.08
CA SER A 691 29.80 -1.07 -41.22
C SER A 691 31.07 -1.08 -40.35
N GLY A 692 31.70 0.09 -40.20
CA GLY A 692 32.98 0.20 -39.51
C GLY A 692 33.45 1.64 -39.31
N LEU A 693 34.74 1.78 -39.02
CA LEU A 693 35.42 3.04 -38.80
C LEU A 693 36.69 3.14 -39.66
N TYR A 694 36.93 4.29 -40.28
CA TYR A 694 38.21 4.60 -40.92
C TYR A 694 39.18 5.17 -39.88
N LEU A 695 40.46 4.80 -40.00
CA LEU A 695 41.50 5.26 -39.08
C LEU A 695 41.62 6.79 -39.11
N GLU A 696 41.50 7.38 -40.30
CA GLU A 696 41.55 8.84 -40.51
C GLU A 696 40.52 9.58 -39.66
N ASN A 697 39.27 9.10 -39.64
CA ASN A 697 38.19 9.70 -38.87
C ASN A 697 38.43 9.57 -37.36
N LEU A 698 39.00 8.45 -36.91
CA LEU A 698 39.39 8.25 -35.52
C LEU A 698 40.52 9.21 -35.12
N THR A 699 41.57 9.33 -35.94
CA THR A 699 42.68 10.24 -35.67
C THR A 699 42.26 11.71 -35.71
N LYS A 700 41.34 12.07 -36.60
CA LYS A 700 40.77 13.43 -36.65
C LYS A 700 39.99 13.75 -35.38
N ALA A 701 39.14 12.82 -34.92
CA ALA A 701 38.39 12.99 -33.68
C ALA A 701 39.29 13.10 -32.44
N LEU A 702 40.37 12.30 -32.38
CA LEU A 702 41.39 12.41 -31.32
C LEU A 702 42.07 13.80 -31.34
N ALA A 703 42.47 14.27 -32.52
CA ALA A 703 43.09 15.58 -32.68
C ALA A 703 42.14 16.75 -32.31
N GLU A 704 40.86 16.66 -32.68
CA GLU A 704 39.83 17.65 -32.33
C GLU A 704 39.55 17.67 -30.82
N ARG A 705 39.50 16.49 -30.17
CA ARG A 705 39.36 16.36 -28.72
C ARG A 705 40.55 17.00 -27.99
N ASP A 706 41.76 16.64 -28.39
CA ASP A 706 42.99 17.09 -27.71
C ASP A 706 43.24 18.59 -27.95
N GLY A 707 42.80 19.13 -29.10
CA GLY A 707 42.85 20.56 -29.40
C GLY A 707 41.76 21.41 -28.71
N ALA A 708 40.67 20.79 -28.23
CA ALA A 708 39.63 21.47 -27.45
C ALA A 708 39.89 21.45 -25.93
N ALA A 709 40.86 20.65 -25.47
CA ALA A 709 41.27 20.52 -24.07
C ALA A 709 42.47 21.40 -23.68
N GLY A 710 43.09 22.08 -24.65
CA GLY A 710 44.09 23.14 -24.44
C GLY A 710 43.47 24.51 -24.58
#